data_AF-A0A933ZD19-F1
#
_entry.id   AF-A0A933ZD19-F1
#
_cell.length_a   1.000
_cell.length_b   1.000
_cell.length_c   1.000
_cell.angle_alpha   90.00
_cell.angle_beta   90.00
_cell.angle_gamma   90.00
#
_symmetry.space_group_name_H-M   'P 1'
#
loop_
_entity.id
_entity.type
_entity.pdbx_description
1 polymer ?
#
loop_
_entity_poly.entity_id
_entity_poly.type
_entity_poly.pdbx_seq_one_letter_code
_entity_poly.pdbx_strand_id
1 'polypeptide(L)'
;MIPEQVQSAIDTLTSTLASAPVCSDALFLRWRAGESNEALSAEACAAADVVDRAFPALSRSSVGTADLGALFGEPRGEIVFLWCEANAGRRDARLSKLLAAGATHRDLLDRVVSTCLVRIVEGPMLDALNCAPLMGRGDVLARPENASARARMEILIWEAGASALQVPELGAWLWGSHETFETLVGGPARGSLRGRVLAARCIEICARGMPATTDPERVGRTLQVLQPLLLHPEPLVWIHAARALGLLTGVVPQLEGMLLDWMRTESPLLRQRAMTAFASLPGDRLKFLGGELIAVLDAPDREPTALAAAAAATPYLFFERRELWDRIATRILAGEGGSVAARALARGLGTLWRRGSPPHAIEAPFRQLREIARRAQTRELDEWRRWLEVIAITDPIDGAERDPLDLELGLENLMRLAAQYDDEEADARAARFAEALAPTFQEARRIVLGAGTLRHRAAAFNAFEGCARSLALRLWGPQLTTRPTGDPVAEPNLEETWRTVARAPAEMLDIVKERRAAKSDEPQVELALEVMALRLGGYALDACGGELEVGPGRGPTAHDTCLWLRKLEGLADGSRELPAPLRNALSALFWRLVDTTRGAALGEVDDVRWLGPFAAWWALVIDRPALLLQLATALPMIDAGALETCCDLANTIRNAVASGAADGQWGKAVGEALAALHADDTELSSALLGLSHALGRFAGMAGTKPELEPSCVELVLAAERLRFALANPVKGLHPANAAVADDSLSRNMTENAPRIAGQIARAIRARELSMLEVWFSSLGPITSALVESSVRGAVRRTPPPPPAPKKEEPRVIEGYELIKPLGEGGIGTVWLVRKPGADRLFVLKIPKADALKSANEVERAGILASFVEEAKALAGLYHPNVANIIDRGVSNDVPFLVLEYLIGADLRHYSYARLMSLFELRSVVLESCAGLAALHSAGLVHRDIKPANLWLRLPLAGGEKFDGAKHRDPALAQPLSTVVIDFGMVRASRVPADACGRFVAGTPGYIAPEQVLDPVELDGRADVYALAGTIYNVTTGKSFFDDIESLRDRVLAHMQRDPMEDAERFRSYPAALVKLMREATAHNPKDRPQPMEFGRGFVATL
;
A
#
# COMPACT_ATOMS: atom_id res chain seq x y z
N MET A 1 -6.43 55.47 -18.38
CA MET A 1 -5.58 56.48 -17.72
C MET A 1 -5.72 56.34 -16.22
N ILE A 2 -4.60 56.32 -15.50
CA ILE A 2 -4.55 56.30 -14.04
C ILE A 2 -5.16 57.62 -13.51
N PRO A 3 -6.12 57.58 -12.56
CA PRO A 3 -6.70 58.80 -11.99
C PRO A 3 -5.62 59.71 -11.37
N GLU A 4 -5.75 61.02 -11.50
CA GLU A 4 -4.77 62.00 -11.02
C GLU A 4 -4.44 61.86 -9.53
N GLN A 5 -5.47 61.60 -8.71
CA GLN A 5 -5.30 61.33 -7.28
C GLN A 5 -4.42 60.09 -7.00
N VAL A 6 -4.51 59.07 -7.86
CA VAL A 6 -3.69 57.84 -7.74
C VAL A 6 -2.27 58.11 -8.22
N GLN A 7 -2.08 58.90 -9.28
CA GLN A 7 -0.74 59.32 -9.72
C GLN A 7 -0.01 60.12 -8.63
N SER A 8 -0.69 61.09 -8.00
CA SER A 8 -0.14 61.86 -6.88
C SER A 8 0.22 60.97 -5.70
N ALA A 9 -0.58 59.95 -5.40
CA ALA A 9 -0.28 59.01 -4.32
C ALA A 9 0.95 58.14 -4.64
N ILE A 10 1.08 57.67 -5.90
CA ILE A 10 2.29 56.95 -6.35
C ILE A 10 3.53 57.84 -6.19
N ASP A 11 3.46 59.11 -6.60
CA ASP A 11 4.58 60.05 -6.48
C ASP A 11 5.02 60.29 -5.04
N THR A 12 4.07 60.49 -4.12
CA THR A 12 4.34 60.61 -2.69
C THR A 12 5.07 59.39 -2.14
N LEU A 13 4.63 58.19 -2.51
CA LEU A 13 5.26 56.94 -2.06
C LEU A 13 6.64 56.73 -2.69
N THR A 14 6.80 57.03 -3.98
CA THR A 14 8.10 56.97 -4.67
C THR A 14 9.10 57.92 -4.04
N SER A 15 8.71 59.15 -3.72
CA SER A 15 9.56 60.11 -3.00
C SER A 15 9.91 59.61 -1.59
N THR A 16 8.95 58.98 -0.91
CA THR A 16 9.17 58.40 0.44
C THR A 16 10.24 57.31 0.38
N LEU A 17 10.12 56.34 -0.52
CA LEU A 17 11.11 55.27 -0.70
C LEU A 17 12.48 55.80 -1.13
N ALA A 18 12.54 56.82 -1.99
CA ALA A 18 13.79 57.45 -2.38
C ALA A 18 14.53 58.11 -1.20
N SER A 19 13.78 58.66 -0.24
CA SER A 19 14.34 59.32 0.95
C SER A 19 14.67 58.36 2.10
N ALA A 20 13.90 57.26 2.23
CA ALA A 20 14.00 56.30 3.32
C ALA A 20 13.68 54.87 2.81
N PRO A 21 14.68 54.13 2.29
CA PRO A 21 14.47 52.77 1.76
C PRO A 21 13.90 51.77 2.77
N VAL A 22 14.14 51.98 4.07
CA VAL A 22 13.60 51.15 5.18
C VAL A 22 12.07 51.17 5.22
N CYS A 23 11.41 52.18 4.61
CA CYS A 23 9.96 52.25 4.52
C CYS A 23 9.36 51.20 3.58
N SER A 24 10.15 50.49 2.76
CA SER A 24 9.67 49.42 1.87
C SER A 24 9.00 48.28 2.64
N ASP A 25 9.66 47.76 3.68
CA ASP A 25 9.10 46.69 4.51
C ASP A 25 7.84 47.15 5.25
N ALA A 26 7.83 48.41 5.68
CA ALA A 26 6.67 49.00 6.34
C ALA A 26 5.47 49.15 5.39
N LEU A 27 5.69 49.51 4.13
CA LEU A 27 4.64 49.56 3.09
C LEU A 27 4.13 48.16 2.76
N PHE A 28 5.04 47.19 2.62
CA PHE A 28 4.68 45.79 2.41
C PHE A 28 3.79 45.26 3.53
N LEU A 29 4.19 45.43 4.79
CA LEU A 29 3.42 44.99 5.96
C LEU A 29 2.07 45.71 6.08
N ARG A 30 2.03 47.01 5.76
CA ARG A 30 0.76 47.77 5.75
C ARG A 30 -0.23 47.17 4.75
N TRP A 31 0.19 46.88 3.53
CA TRP A 31 -0.68 46.29 2.52
C TRP A 31 -1.01 44.82 2.81
N ARG A 32 -0.08 44.05 3.38
CA ARG A 32 -0.25 42.61 3.65
C ARG A 32 -1.10 42.33 4.89
N ALA A 33 -0.80 43.01 6.00
CA ALA A 33 -1.36 42.73 7.33
C ALA A 33 -2.26 43.85 7.87
N GLY A 34 -2.35 45.00 7.18
CA GLY A 34 -3.11 46.16 7.68
C GLY A 34 -2.47 46.84 8.90
N GLU A 35 -1.22 46.50 9.22
CA GLU A 35 -0.52 47.00 10.41
C GLU A 35 -0.02 48.43 10.22
N SER A 36 -0.09 49.22 11.29
CA SER A 36 0.51 50.56 11.34
C SER A 36 1.92 50.47 11.92
N ASN A 37 2.93 50.85 11.12
CA ASN A 37 4.33 50.89 11.54
C ASN A 37 4.77 52.35 11.76
N GLU A 38 5.51 52.63 12.84
CA GLU A 38 6.05 53.96 13.18
C GLU A 38 7.02 54.51 12.10
N ALA A 39 7.52 53.64 11.21
CA ALA A 39 8.42 54.01 10.12
C ALA A 39 7.75 54.80 8.97
N LEU A 40 6.41 54.86 8.89
CA LEU A 40 5.70 55.58 7.84
C LEU A 40 5.08 56.89 8.34
N SER A 41 5.25 57.98 7.58
CA SER A 41 4.55 59.24 7.86
C SER A 41 3.04 59.09 7.63
N ALA A 42 2.25 59.99 8.25
CA ALA A 42 0.80 60.01 8.04
C ALA A 42 0.41 60.24 6.56
N GLU A 43 1.22 61.02 5.84
CA GLU A 43 1.04 61.29 4.41
C GLU A 43 1.31 60.04 3.56
N ALA A 44 2.40 59.31 3.85
CA ALA A 44 2.71 58.05 3.18
C ALA A 44 1.64 56.97 3.47
N CYS A 45 1.12 56.90 4.70
CA CYS A 45 0.00 56.01 5.03
C CYS A 45 -1.25 56.33 4.20
N ALA A 46 -1.62 57.61 4.08
CA ALA A 46 -2.78 58.03 3.30
C ALA A 46 -2.60 57.73 1.80
N ALA A 47 -1.40 57.95 1.25
CA ALA A 47 -1.07 57.61 -0.12
C ALA A 47 -1.11 56.09 -0.38
N ALA A 48 -0.59 55.29 0.55
CA ALA A 48 -0.67 53.82 0.49
C ALA A 48 -2.12 53.31 0.46
N ASP A 49 -3.02 53.92 1.23
CA ASP A 49 -4.45 53.55 1.24
C ASP A 49 -5.16 53.96 -0.05
N VAL A 50 -4.76 55.07 -0.70
CA VAL A 50 -5.30 55.47 -2.01
C VAL A 50 -4.89 54.47 -3.08
N VAL A 51 -3.61 54.07 -3.11
CA VAL A 51 -3.09 53.04 -4.02
C VAL A 51 -3.83 51.71 -3.81
N ASP A 52 -3.94 51.27 -2.56
CA ASP A 52 -4.52 49.97 -2.22
C ASP A 52 -6.00 49.84 -2.59
N ARG A 53 -6.75 50.95 -2.53
CA ARG A 53 -8.14 51.01 -3.00
C ARG A 53 -8.28 51.02 -4.53
N ALA A 54 -7.32 51.61 -5.25
CA ALA A 54 -7.45 51.84 -6.69
C ALA A 54 -6.89 50.67 -7.55
N PHE A 55 -5.76 50.10 -7.14
CA PHE A 55 -5.04 49.09 -7.94
C PHE A 55 -5.83 47.81 -8.24
N PRO A 56 -6.70 47.27 -7.35
CA PRO A 56 -7.54 46.12 -7.68
C PRO A 56 -8.48 46.36 -8.87
N ALA A 57 -9.06 47.57 -8.99
CA ALA A 57 -9.92 47.91 -10.13
C ALA A 57 -9.11 48.12 -11.42
N LEU A 58 -7.96 48.79 -11.32
CA LEU A 58 -7.07 49.02 -12.45
C LEU A 58 -6.47 47.71 -13.01
N SER A 59 -6.06 46.80 -12.14
CA SER A 59 -5.48 45.50 -12.52
C SER A 59 -6.47 44.60 -13.29
N ARG A 60 -7.78 44.79 -13.09
CA ARG A 60 -8.84 44.04 -13.80
C ARG A 60 -9.15 44.60 -15.19
N SER A 61 -8.79 45.86 -15.47
CA SER A 61 -9.02 46.52 -16.76
C SER A 61 -7.79 46.40 -17.65
N SER A 62 -7.97 46.01 -18.92
CA SER A 62 -6.85 45.94 -19.88
C SER A 62 -6.10 47.27 -20.01
N VAL A 63 -6.83 48.39 -20.01
CA VAL A 63 -6.26 49.74 -20.07
C VAL A 63 -5.52 50.07 -18.76
N GLY A 64 -6.11 49.73 -17.61
CA GLY A 64 -5.49 49.99 -16.30
C GLY A 64 -4.21 49.18 -16.10
N THR A 65 -4.20 47.90 -16.51
CA THR A 65 -3.00 47.07 -16.51
C THR A 65 -1.91 47.63 -17.41
N ALA A 66 -2.25 48.10 -18.62
CA ALA A 66 -1.28 48.69 -19.54
C ALA A 66 -0.68 49.98 -18.98
N ASP A 67 -1.53 50.85 -18.41
CA ASP A 67 -1.08 52.10 -17.81
C ASP A 67 -0.16 51.86 -16.59
N LEU A 68 -0.52 50.92 -15.71
CA LEU A 68 0.32 50.55 -14.57
C LEU A 68 1.60 49.84 -15.01
N GLY A 69 1.52 48.99 -16.04
CA GLY A 69 2.66 48.28 -16.59
C GLY A 69 3.68 49.23 -17.24
N ALA A 70 3.23 50.34 -17.82
CA ALA A 70 4.10 51.36 -18.39
C ALA A 70 4.96 52.10 -17.34
N LEU A 71 4.62 52.00 -16.05
CA LEU A 71 5.41 52.57 -14.96
C LEU A 71 6.65 51.72 -14.63
N PHE A 72 6.72 50.47 -15.09
CA PHE A 72 7.92 49.65 -14.94
C PHE A 72 9.07 50.24 -15.76
N GLY A 73 10.26 50.34 -15.16
CA GLY A 73 11.41 51.05 -15.73
C GLY A 73 11.56 52.50 -15.27
N GLU A 74 10.58 53.05 -14.56
CA GLU A 74 10.68 54.31 -13.81
C GLU A 74 10.76 54.02 -12.29
N PRO A 75 11.24 54.96 -11.45
CA PRO A 75 11.19 54.83 -9.99
C PRO A 75 9.77 54.56 -9.44
N ARG A 76 8.73 54.98 -10.18
CA ARG A 76 7.31 54.72 -9.87
C ARG A 76 6.94 53.23 -9.95
N GLY A 77 7.64 52.45 -10.77
CA GLY A 77 7.40 51.01 -10.94
C GLY A 77 7.64 50.21 -9.65
N GLU A 78 8.52 50.67 -8.77
CA GLU A 78 8.79 50.02 -7.48
C GLU A 78 7.52 49.96 -6.59
N ILE A 79 6.67 50.99 -6.64
CA ILE A 79 5.40 51.02 -5.90
C ILE A 79 4.43 49.98 -6.45
N VAL A 80 4.36 49.85 -7.78
CA VAL A 80 3.51 48.85 -8.44
C VAL A 80 3.98 47.44 -8.07
N PHE A 81 5.29 47.21 -8.07
CA PHE A 81 5.87 45.91 -7.76
C PHE A 81 5.67 45.53 -6.28
N LEU A 82 6.03 46.42 -5.35
CA LEU A 82 5.89 46.20 -3.91
C LEU A 82 4.42 45.94 -3.53
N TRP A 83 3.48 46.61 -4.21
CA TRP A 83 2.06 46.33 -4.03
C TRP A 83 1.68 44.93 -4.52
N CYS A 84 2.23 44.47 -5.64
CA CYS A 84 2.02 43.10 -6.14
C CYS A 84 2.59 42.05 -5.17
N GLU A 85 3.78 42.29 -4.61
CA GLU A 85 4.41 41.42 -3.59
C GLU A 85 3.52 41.29 -2.35
N ALA A 86 3.06 42.43 -1.79
CA ALA A 86 2.23 42.43 -0.60
C ALA A 86 0.84 41.80 -0.83
N ASN A 87 0.29 41.96 -2.04
CA ASN A 87 -1.08 41.54 -2.37
C ASN A 87 -1.15 40.23 -3.18
N ALA A 88 -0.11 39.38 -3.13
CA ALA A 88 -0.09 38.11 -3.83
C ALA A 88 -1.28 37.18 -3.50
N GLY A 89 -1.80 37.19 -2.27
CA GLY A 89 -3.02 36.42 -1.91
C GLY A 89 -4.35 37.11 -2.20
N ARG A 90 -4.34 38.36 -2.68
CA ARG A 90 -5.55 39.19 -2.77
C ARG A 90 -6.45 38.78 -3.94
N ARG A 91 -7.73 38.52 -3.65
CA ARG A 91 -8.68 37.91 -4.62
C ARG A 91 -9.35 38.90 -5.58
N ASP A 92 -9.47 40.17 -5.21
CA ASP A 92 -10.09 41.23 -6.03
C ASP A 92 -9.11 41.88 -7.02
N ALA A 93 -7.84 41.48 -7.00
CA ALA A 93 -6.78 41.92 -7.92
C ALA A 93 -6.41 40.86 -8.96
N ARG A 94 -5.90 41.30 -10.14
CA ARG A 94 -5.37 40.43 -11.21
C ARG A 94 -3.92 40.78 -11.50
N LEU A 95 -3.00 40.03 -10.90
CA LEU A 95 -1.57 40.35 -10.88
C LEU A 95 -0.82 39.76 -12.06
N SER A 96 -1.29 38.66 -12.66
CA SER A 96 -0.56 37.95 -13.72
C SER A 96 -0.12 38.87 -14.86
N LYS A 97 -0.98 39.78 -15.33
CA LYS A 97 -0.63 40.72 -16.40
C LYS A 97 0.31 41.84 -15.97
N LEU A 98 0.25 42.29 -14.71
CA LEU A 98 1.18 43.29 -14.17
C LEU A 98 2.57 42.67 -14.01
N LEU A 99 2.64 41.46 -13.47
CA LEU A 99 3.88 40.69 -13.34
C LEU A 99 4.48 40.36 -14.71
N ALA A 100 3.64 40.09 -15.73
CA ALA A 100 4.11 39.91 -17.10
C ALA A 100 4.75 41.18 -17.70
N ALA A 101 4.22 42.36 -17.37
CA ALA A 101 4.85 43.64 -17.74
C ALA A 101 6.18 43.84 -16.97
N GLY A 102 6.22 43.52 -15.67
CA GLY A 102 7.46 43.55 -14.89
C GLY A 102 8.53 42.58 -15.44
N ALA A 103 8.13 41.41 -15.93
CA ALA A 103 9.03 40.39 -16.48
C ALA A 103 9.78 40.85 -17.75
N THR A 104 9.37 41.95 -18.41
CA THR A 104 10.13 42.50 -19.53
C THR A 104 11.40 43.21 -19.09
N HIS A 105 11.54 43.51 -17.78
CA HIS A 105 12.68 44.17 -17.17
C HIS A 105 13.59 43.14 -16.48
N ARG A 106 14.84 43.00 -16.95
CA ARG A 106 15.77 41.95 -16.49
C ARG A 106 16.10 42.04 -14.99
N ASP A 107 16.14 43.25 -14.46
CA ASP A 107 16.40 43.56 -13.06
C ASP A 107 15.28 43.12 -12.10
N LEU A 108 14.07 42.87 -12.62
CA LEU A 108 12.92 42.45 -11.82
C LEU A 108 12.62 40.94 -11.91
N LEU A 109 13.31 40.18 -12.76
CA LEU A 109 12.98 38.78 -13.04
C LEU A 109 12.93 37.90 -11.79
N ASP A 110 13.94 37.95 -10.93
CA ASP A 110 13.99 37.10 -9.73
C ASP A 110 12.86 37.44 -8.75
N ARG A 111 12.54 38.73 -8.62
CA ARG A 111 11.40 39.19 -7.82
C ARG A 111 10.08 38.72 -8.44
N VAL A 112 9.92 38.81 -9.77
CA VAL A 112 8.71 38.33 -10.47
C VAL A 112 8.51 36.85 -10.20
N VAL A 113 9.57 36.03 -10.32
CA VAL A 113 9.50 34.59 -10.05
C VAL A 113 9.05 34.34 -8.62
N SER A 114 9.64 35.03 -7.64
CA SER A 114 9.26 34.94 -6.22
C SER A 114 7.79 35.31 -5.99
N THR A 115 7.34 36.46 -6.52
CA THR A 115 5.94 36.88 -6.40
C THR A 115 4.98 35.92 -7.12
N CYS A 116 5.37 35.35 -8.26
CA CYS A 116 4.57 34.37 -8.98
C CYS A 116 4.41 33.07 -8.18
N LEU A 117 5.45 32.60 -7.49
CA LEU A 117 5.38 31.43 -6.62
C LEU A 117 4.39 31.65 -5.47
N VAL A 118 4.44 32.82 -4.81
CA VAL A 118 3.47 33.19 -3.76
C VAL A 118 2.06 33.33 -4.34
N ARG A 119 1.92 33.97 -5.51
CA ARG A 119 0.63 34.13 -6.20
C ARG A 119 0.04 32.80 -6.64
N ILE A 120 0.84 31.82 -7.01
CA ILE A 120 0.37 30.46 -7.32
C ILE A 120 -0.23 29.84 -6.07
N VAL A 121 0.48 29.94 -4.95
CA VAL A 121 0.09 29.37 -3.65
C VAL A 121 -1.21 30.00 -3.14
N GLU A 122 -1.29 31.33 -3.08
CA GLU A 122 -2.34 32.07 -2.37
C GLU A 122 -3.42 32.69 -3.29
N GLY A 123 -3.13 32.82 -4.58
CA GLY A 123 -3.92 33.59 -5.51
C GLY A 123 -5.19 32.89 -6.02
N PRO A 124 -6.09 33.64 -6.67
CA PRO A 124 -7.26 33.08 -7.33
C PRO A 124 -6.86 32.26 -8.55
N MET A 125 -7.49 31.10 -8.70
CA MET A 125 -7.14 30.03 -9.64
C MET A 125 -6.65 30.45 -11.02
N LEU A 126 -7.45 31.19 -11.80
CA LEU A 126 -7.07 31.57 -13.17
C LEU A 126 -5.88 32.53 -13.21
N ASP A 127 -5.78 33.44 -12.24
CA ASP A 127 -4.66 34.38 -12.19
C ASP A 127 -3.37 33.67 -11.76
N ALA A 128 -3.47 32.75 -10.81
CA ALA A 128 -2.38 31.87 -10.38
C ALA A 128 -1.83 31.02 -11.53
N LEU A 129 -2.70 30.35 -12.31
CA LEU A 129 -2.29 29.57 -13.49
C LEU A 129 -1.58 30.44 -14.54
N ASN A 130 -2.05 31.67 -14.75
CA ASN A 130 -1.43 32.62 -15.68
C ASN A 130 -0.09 33.19 -15.19
N CYS A 131 0.24 33.05 -13.89
CA CYS A 131 1.57 33.40 -13.38
C CYS A 131 2.61 32.30 -13.63
N ALA A 132 2.19 31.04 -13.86
CA ALA A 132 3.13 29.93 -14.03
C ALA A 132 4.15 30.14 -15.17
N PRO A 133 3.75 30.63 -16.37
CA PRO A 133 4.69 30.93 -17.44
C PRO A 133 5.78 31.96 -17.09
N LEU A 134 5.49 32.85 -16.13
CA LEU A 134 6.38 33.94 -15.74
C LEU A 134 7.52 33.47 -14.83
N MET A 135 7.47 32.25 -14.33
CA MET A 135 8.54 31.66 -13.51
C MET A 135 9.77 31.23 -14.33
N GLY A 136 9.69 31.27 -15.66
CA GLY A 136 10.76 30.81 -16.55
C GLY A 136 10.56 29.35 -16.96
N ARG A 137 11.48 28.45 -16.59
CA ARG A 137 11.37 27.01 -16.93
C ARG A 137 10.67 26.22 -15.83
N GLY A 138 10.10 25.07 -16.17
CA GLY A 138 9.34 24.24 -15.23
C GLY A 138 10.16 23.59 -14.10
N ASP A 139 11.49 23.53 -14.23
CA ASP A 139 12.40 22.98 -13.22
C ASP A 139 12.32 23.72 -11.88
N VAL A 140 11.91 24.99 -11.89
CA VAL A 140 11.64 25.78 -10.68
C VAL A 140 10.63 25.07 -9.77
N LEU A 141 9.60 24.41 -10.33
CA LEU A 141 8.61 23.65 -9.55
C LEU A 141 9.17 22.33 -9.00
N ALA A 142 10.26 21.80 -9.56
CA ALA A 142 10.85 20.55 -9.10
C ALA A 142 11.71 20.74 -7.84
N ARG A 143 12.07 21.99 -7.49
CA ARG A 143 12.93 22.30 -6.34
C ARG A 143 12.21 22.06 -5.01
N PRO A 144 12.86 21.46 -3.98
CA PRO A 144 12.22 21.16 -2.70
C PRO A 144 11.59 22.37 -2.00
N GLU A 145 12.24 23.54 -2.08
CA GLU A 145 11.74 24.80 -1.50
C GLU A 145 10.42 25.28 -2.12
N ASN A 146 10.08 24.80 -3.33
CA ASN A 146 8.87 25.17 -4.05
C ASN A 146 7.78 24.08 -3.98
N ALA A 147 7.88 23.14 -3.03
CA ALA A 147 6.93 22.05 -2.87
C ALA A 147 5.48 22.52 -2.75
N SER A 148 5.21 23.61 -2.02
CA SER A 148 3.87 24.20 -1.88
C SER A 148 3.34 24.74 -3.21
N ALA A 149 4.17 25.43 -3.99
CA ALA A 149 3.77 25.94 -5.30
C ALA A 149 3.49 24.80 -6.29
N ARG A 150 4.30 23.73 -6.28
CA ARG A 150 4.06 22.51 -7.06
C ARG A 150 2.75 21.84 -6.68
N ALA A 151 2.53 21.58 -5.39
CA ALA A 151 1.31 20.97 -4.89
C ALA A 151 0.08 21.81 -5.23
N ARG A 152 0.18 23.14 -5.13
CA ARG A 152 -0.89 24.04 -5.54
C ARG A 152 -1.15 23.99 -7.04
N MET A 153 -0.10 23.94 -7.88
CA MET A 153 -0.25 23.78 -9.32
C MET A 153 -1.05 22.52 -9.68
N GLU A 154 -0.83 21.42 -8.97
CA GLU A 154 -1.62 20.19 -9.16
C GLU A 154 -3.11 20.41 -8.87
N ILE A 155 -3.44 21.08 -7.75
CA ILE A 155 -4.83 21.42 -7.38
C ILE A 155 -5.48 22.28 -8.46
N LEU A 156 -4.76 23.30 -8.95
CA LEU A 156 -5.25 24.24 -9.96
C LEU A 156 -5.47 23.57 -11.32
N ILE A 157 -4.53 22.73 -11.77
CA ILE A 157 -4.66 21.95 -13.01
C ILE A 157 -5.82 20.94 -12.87
N TRP A 158 -5.94 20.30 -11.71
CA TRP A 158 -7.03 19.37 -11.44
C TRP A 158 -8.38 20.07 -11.60
N GLU A 159 -8.60 21.18 -10.91
CA GLU A 159 -9.87 21.92 -10.99
C GLU A 159 -10.11 22.50 -12.40
N ALA A 160 -9.07 23.01 -13.08
CA ALA A 160 -9.18 23.54 -14.44
C ALA A 160 -9.69 22.47 -15.40
N GLY A 161 -9.13 21.26 -15.35
CA GLY A 161 -9.59 20.14 -16.15
C GLY A 161 -11.00 19.66 -15.75
N ALA A 162 -11.31 19.60 -14.45
CA ALA A 162 -12.64 19.18 -13.97
C ALA A 162 -13.77 20.13 -14.40
N SER A 163 -13.43 21.42 -14.57
CA SER A 163 -14.29 22.50 -15.06
C SER A 163 -14.18 22.74 -16.57
N ALA A 164 -13.38 21.95 -17.30
CA ALA A 164 -13.11 22.10 -18.74
C ALA A 164 -12.72 23.54 -19.13
N LEU A 165 -11.88 24.16 -18.29
CA LEU A 165 -11.34 25.49 -18.50
C LEU A 165 -10.12 25.43 -19.41
N GLN A 166 -10.08 26.26 -20.45
CA GLN A 166 -8.94 26.38 -21.33
C GLN A 166 -8.02 27.51 -20.83
N VAL A 167 -6.71 27.27 -20.80
CA VAL A 167 -5.68 28.19 -20.31
C VAL A 167 -4.55 28.29 -21.37
N PRO A 168 -4.74 29.06 -22.45
CA PRO A 168 -3.80 29.11 -23.58
C PRO A 168 -2.39 29.58 -23.19
N GLU A 169 -2.27 30.50 -22.25
CA GLU A 169 -1.00 31.02 -21.75
C GLU A 169 -0.12 29.90 -21.16
N LEU A 170 -0.75 28.94 -20.47
CA LEU A 170 -0.08 27.77 -19.93
C LEU A 170 0.38 26.82 -21.05
N GLY A 171 -0.35 26.76 -22.18
CA GLY A 171 0.05 25.98 -23.34
C GLY A 171 1.32 26.50 -24.01
N ALA A 172 1.43 27.82 -24.22
CA ALA A 172 2.64 28.42 -24.77
C ALA A 172 3.88 28.11 -23.92
N TRP A 173 3.71 28.04 -22.60
CA TRP A 173 4.76 27.64 -21.65
C TRP A 173 5.07 26.15 -21.71
N LEU A 174 4.04 25.30 -21.68
CA LEU A 174 4.15 23.85 -21.68
C LEU A 174 4.97 23.34 -22.87
N TRP A 175 4.65 23.80 -24.08
CA TRP A 175 5.40 23.44 -25.29
C TRP A 175 6.57 24.38 -25.58
N GLY A 176 6.84 25.36 -24.72
CA GLY A 176 7.96 26.29 -24.85
C GLY A 176 9.32 25.65 -24.54
N SER A 177 9.37 24.69 -23.60
CA SER A 177 10.61 23.99 -23.22
C SER A 177 10.38 22.51 -22.94
N HIS A 178 11.42 21.69 -23.17
CA HIS A 178 11.37 20.25 -22.86
C HIS A 178 11.28 19.99 -21.35
N GLU A 179 12.04 20.73 -20.54
CA GLU A 179 12.01 20.61 -19.08
C GLU A 179 10.59 20.88 -18.53
N THR A 180 9.92 21.93 -19.00
CA THR A 180 8.53 22.23 -18.60
C THR A 180 7.59 21.08 -18.96
N PHE A 181 7.68 20.55 -20.19
CA PHE A 181 6.87 19.42 -20.62
C PHE A 181 7.12 18.16 -19.77
N GLU A 182 8.37 17.83 -19.49
CA GLU A 182 8.69 16.68 -18.64
C GLU A 182 8.20 16.85 -17.20
N THR A 183 8.32 18.05 -16.62
CA THR A 183 7.85 18.32 -15.25
C THR A 183 6.32 18.23 -15.13
N LEU A 184 5.58 18.79 -16.09
CA LEU A 184 4.11 18.90 -15.98
C LEU A 184 3.35 17.72 -16.61
N VAL A 185 3.96 17.03 -17.57
CA VAL A 185 3.28 16.01 -18.39
C VAL A 185 4.07 14.70 -18.44
N GLY A 186 5.32 14.71 -18.93
CA GLY A 186 6.08 13.48 -19.19
C GLY A 186 6.34 12.63 -17.94
N GLY A 187 6.87 13.25 -16.89
CA GLY A 187 7.08 12.61 -15.58
C GLY A 187 5.78 12.11 -14.95
N PRO A 188 4.77 12.98 -14.76
CA PRO A 188 3.47 12.59 -14.20
C PRO A 188 2.78 11.46 -14.98
N ALA A 189 2.85 11.45 -16.32
CA ALA A 189 2.23 10.41 -17.15
C ALA A 189 2.82 9.00 -16.96
N ARG A 190 4.08 8.90 -16.50
CA ARG A 190 4.75 7.62 -16.16
C ARG A 190 4.64 7.27 -14.67
N GLY A 191 4.01 8.15 -13.89
CA GLY A 191 3.94 8.11 -12.43
C GLY A 191 2.72 7.36 -11.90
N SER A 192 2.20 7.87 -10.77
CA SER A 192 0.99 7.39 -10.10
C SER A 192 -0.27 7.62 -10.94
N LEU A 193 -1.39 7.02 -10.53
CA LEU A 193 -2.69 7.30 -11.16
C LEU A 193 -3.03 8.79 -11.13
N ARG A 194 -2.75 9.47 -10.01
CA ARG A 194 -2.89 10.94 -9.90
C ARG A 194 -2.09 11.66 -10.97
N GLY A 195 -0.80 11.32 -11.12
CA GLY A 195 0.08 11.91 -12.11
C GLY A 195 -0.44 11.75 -13.55
N ARG A 196 -1.01 10.58 -13.87
CA ARG A 196 -1.61 10.31 -15.20
C ARG A 196 -2.84 11.16 -15.46
N VAL A 197 -3.73 11.32 -14.47
CA VAL A 197 -4.88 12.22 -14.58
C VAL A 197 -4.41 13.66 -14.76
N LEU A 198 -3.42 14.10 -13.99
CA LEU A 198 -2.85 15.44 -14.08
C LEU A 198 -2.20 15.70 -15.44
N ALA A 199 -1.44 14.75 -15.98
CA ALA A 199 -0.85 14.85 -17.31
C ALA A 199 -1.93 15.02 -18.39
N ALA A 200 -2.96 14.16 -18.38
CA ALA A 200 -4.07 14.23 -19.32
C ALA A 200 -4.81 15.58 -19.23
N ARG A 201 -5.09 16.05 -18.02
CA ARG A 201 -5.73 17.35 -17.77
C ARG A 201 -4.86 18.52 -18.18
N CYS A 202 -3.56 18.47 -17.89
CA CYS A 202 -2.61 19.52 -18.26
C CYS A 202 -2.60 19.70 -19.79
N ILE A 203 -2.52 18.62 -20.56
CA ILE A 203 -2.61 18.69 -22.03
C ILE A 203 -3.98 19.25 -22.46
N GLU A 204 -5.08 18.75 -21.88
CA GLU A 204 -6.44 19.19 -22.23
C GLU A 204 -6.65 20.70 -22.06
N ILE A 205 -6.23 21.27 -20.92
CA ILE A 205 -6.42 22.70 -20.65
C ILE A 205 -5.46 23.58 -21.46
N CYS A 206 -4.32 23.03 -21.88
CA CYS A 206 -3.28 23.76 -22.60
C CYS A 206 -3.44 23.69 -24.13
N ALA A 207 -4.10 22.67 -24.69
CA ALA A 207 -4.07 22.32 -26.11
C ALA A 207 -4.26 23.50 -27.09
N ARG A 208 -5.20 24.42 -26.80
CA ARG A 208 -5.45 25.60 -27.66
C ARG A 208 -4.33 26.65 -27.67
N GLY A 209 -3.46 26.61 -26.66
CA GLY A 209 -2.30 27.50 -26.52
C GLY A 209 -1.04 26.98 -27.19
N MET A 210 -1.07 25.82 -27.83
CA MET A 210 0.09 25.27 -28.55
C MET A 210 0.50 26.23 -29.69
N PRO A 211 1.75 26.74 -29.71
CA PRO A 211 2.21 27.60 -30.79
C PRO A 211 2.19 26.88 -32.15
N ALA A 212 1.79 27.58 -33.22
CA ALA A 212 1.81 27.02 -34.57
C ALA A 212 3.24 26.66 -35.05
N THR A 213 4.27 27.25 -34.44
CA THR A 213 5.69 26.97 -34.69
C THR A 213 6.26 25.88 -33.76
N THR A 214 5.41 25.13 -33.05
CA THR A 214 5.89 24.05 -32.18
C THR A 214 6.62 23.00 -33.01
N ASP A 215 7.81 22.63 -32.55
CA ASP A 215 8.65 21.62 -33.18
C ASP A 215 7.87 20.29 -33.36
N PRO A 216 7.85 19.70 -34.56
CA PRO A 216 7.27 18.38 -34.81
C PRO A 216 7.72 17.30 -33.81
N GLU A 217 8.96 17.38 -33.31
CA GLU A 217 9.45 16.44 -32.30
C GLU A 217 8.66 16.55 -30.98
N ARG A 218 8.32 17.77 -30.55
CA ARG A 218 7.52 18.02 -29.33
C ARG A 218 6.07 17.56 -29.50
N VAL A 219 5.51 17.74 -30.69
CA VAL A 219 4.19 17.19 -31.04
C VAL A 219 4.24 15.67 -30.99
N GLY A 220 5.27 15.05 -31.57
CA GLY A 220 5.50 13.60 -31.51
C GLY A 220 5.56 13.07 -30.06
N ARG A 221 6.34 13.73 -29.19
CA ARG A 221 6.40 13.38 -27.76
C ARG A 221 5.06 13.53 -27.04
N THR A 222 4.28 14.56 -27.39
CA THR A 222 2.93 14.75 -26.83
C THR A 222 2.02 13.57 -27.18
N LEU A 223 2.09 13.09 -28.43
CA LEU A 223 1.32 11.93 -28.88
C LEU A 223 1.79 10.62 -28.23
N GLN A 224 3.12 10.44 -28.08
CA GLN A 224 3.71 9.30 -27.36
C GLN A 224 3.22 9.24 -25.91
N VAL A 225 3.10 10.39 -25.23
CA VAL A 225 2.53 10.44 -23.87
C VAL A 225 1.02 10.18 -23.87
N LEU A 226 0.27 10.69 -24.84
CA LEU A 226 -1.18 10.52 -24.89
C LEU A 226 -1.59 9.07 -25.19
N GLN A 227 -0.84 8.34 -26.00
CA GLN A 227 -1.17 6.97 -26.40
C GLN A 227 -1.45 6.03 -25.20
N PRO A 228 -0.56 5.87 -24.20
CA PRO A 228 -0.85 5.04 -23.04
C PRO A 228 -1.97 5.63 -22.17
N LEU A 229 -2.12 6.95 -22.10
CA LEU A 229 -3.22 7.58 -21.34
C LEU A 229 -4.60 7.32 -21.97
N LEU A 230 -4.67 7.25 -23.30
CA LEU A 230 -5.89 6.89 -24.05
C LEU A 230 -6.30 5.43 -23.84
N LEU A 231 -5.32 4.55 -23.72
CA LEU A 231 -5.54 3.12 -23.48
C LEU A 231 -5.76 2.79 -22.01
N HIS A 232 -5.41 3.71 -21.10
CA HIS A 232 -5.60 3.53 -19.68
C HIS A 232 -7.07 3.18 -19.34
N PRO A 233 -7.33 2.17 -18.50
CA PRO A 233 -8.69 1.73 -18.21
C PRO A 233 -9.50 2.70 -17.33
N GLU A 234 -8.83 3.50 -16.49
CA GLU A 234 -9.48 4.47 -15.61
C GLU A 234 -10.14 5.63 -16.39
N PRO A 235 -11.48 5.84 -16.25
CA PRO A 235 -12.19 6.96 -16.90
C PRO A 235 -11.63 8.34 -16.63
N LEU A 236 -11.12 8.61 -15.41
CA LEU A 236 -10.48 9.88 -15.08
C LEU A 236 -9.19 10.14 -15.87
N VAL A 237 -8.59 9.12 -16.51
CA VAL A 237 -7.40 9.29 -17.35
C VAL A 237 -7.82 9.42 -18.82
N TRP A 238 -8.46 8.39 -19.38
CA TRP A 238 -8.66 8.33 -20.82
C TRP A 238 -9.65 9.36 -21.36
N ILE A 239 -10.67 9.78 -20.58
CA ILE A 239 -11.64 10.78 -21.04
C ILE A 239 -10.93 12.11 -21.27
N HIS A 240 -10.09 12.52 -20.32
CA HIS A 240 -9.29 13.74 -20.43
C HIS A 240 -8.25 13.62 -21.55
N ALA A 241 -7.60 12.46 -21.70
CA ALA A 241 -6.66 12.21 -22.80
C ALA A 241 -7.35 12.27 -24.19
N ALA A 242 -8.57 11.74 -24.31
CA ALA A 242 -9.36 11.78 -25.53
C ALA A 242 -9.77 13.23 -25.86
N ARG A 243 -10.28 13.98 -24.88
CA ARG A 243 -10.61 15.40 -25.05
C ARG A 243 -9.38 16.22 -25.45
N ALA A 244 -8.23 15.97 -24.82
CA ALA A 244 -6.95 16.57 -25.17
C ALA A 244 -6.57 16.28 -26.63
N LEU A 245 -6.65 15.02 -27.07
CA LEU A 245 -6.41 14.64 -28.46
C LEU A 245 -7.35 15.36 -29.44
N GLY A 246 -8.63 15.48 -29.08
CA GLY A 246 -9.62 16.24 -29.86
C GLY A 246 -9.26 17.71 -30.02
N LEU A 247 -8.88 18.37 -28.93
CA LEU A 247 -8.48 19.78 -28.95
C LEU A 247 -7.16 19.99 -29.72
N LEU A 248 -6.18 19.09 -29.54
CA LEU A 248 -4.92 19.11 -30.27
C LEU A 248 -5.12 18.93 -31.77
N THR A 249 -6.07 18.10 -32.19
CA THR A 249 -6.40 17.91 -33.62
C THR A 249 -6.85 19.23 -34.28
N GLY A 250 -7.44 20.15 -33.51
CA GLY A 250 -7.75 21.49 -34.00
C GLY A 250 -6.53 22.34 -34.34
N VAL A 251 -5.39 22.09 -33.69
CA VAL A 251 -4.11 22.80 -33.88
C VAL A 251 -3.15 22.03 -34.79
N VAL A 252 -3.27 20.69 -34.82
CA VAL A 252 -2.47 19.76 -35.62
C VAL A 252 -3.40 18.96 -36.55
N PRO A 253 -3.78 19.51 -37.72
CA PRO A 253 -4.76 18.90 -38.62
C PRO A 253 -4.37 17.51 -39.13
N GLN A 254 -3.08 17.15 -39.07
CA GLN A 254 -2.57 15.84 -39.47
C GLN A 254 -3.18 14.69 -38.65
N LEU A 255 -3.72 14.98 -37.45
CA LEU A 255 -4.37 14.00 -36.58
C LEU A 255 -5.80 13.66 -37.02
N GLU A 256 -6.42 14.44 -37.91
CA GLU A 256 -7.81 14.24 -38.36
C GLU A 256 -8.01 12.86 -39.01
N GLY A 257 -7.08 12.44 -39.87
CA GLY A 257 -7.14 11.14 -40.54
C GLY A 257 -7.12 9.98 -39.54
N MET A 258 -6.21 10.04 -38.56
CA MET A 258 -6.09 9.04 -37.50
C MET A 258 -7.40 8.91 -36.70
N LEU A 259 -8.02 10.04 -36.32
CA LEU A 259 -9.29 10.01 -35.57
C LEU A 259 -10.43 9.41 -36.39
N LEU A 260 -10.52 9.73 -37.68
CA LEU A 260 -11.54 9.17 -38.57
C LEU A 260 -11.35 7.65 -38.74
N ASP A 261 -10.11 7.19 -38.89
CA ASP A 261 -9.80 5.77 -38.97
C ASP A 261 -10.19 5.03 -37.69
N TRP A 262 -9.88 5.62 -36.52
CA TRP A 262 -10.28 5.04 -35.23
C TRP A 262 -11.80 5.08 -35.00
N MET A 263 -12.54 6.03 -35.55
CA MET A 263 -14.00 6.01 -35.50
C MET A 263 -14.62 4.89 -36.34
N ARG A 264 -13.91 4.45 -37.38
CA ARG A 264 -14.36 3.41 -38.34
C ARG A 264 -13.81 2.02 -38.02
N THR A 265 -12.85 1.92 -37.10
CA THR A 265 -12.24 0.65 -36.68
C THR A 265 -13.24 -0.33 -36.07
N GLU A 266 -12.89 -1.62 -36.11
CA GLU A 266 -13.64 -2.69 -35.45
C GLU A 266 -13.43 -2.71 -33.92
N SER A 267 -12.30 -2.16 -33.43
CA SER A 267 -12.00 -2.08 -31.99
C SER A 267 -12.98 -1.18 -31.23
N PRO A 268 -13.81 -1.73 -30.30
CA PRO A 268 -14.75 -0.93 -29.54
C PRO A 268 -14.06 0.10 -28.63
N LEU A 269 -12.88 -0.24 -28.10
CA LEU A 269 -12.10 0.65 -27.24
C LEU A 269 -11.64 1.88 -28.01
N LEU A 270 -10.92 1.71 -29.12
CA LEU A 270 -10.41 2.82 -29.94
C LEU A 270 -11.56 3.68 -30.48
N ARG A 271 -12.65 3.04 -30.92
CA ARG A 271 -13.86 3.75 -31.35
C ARG A 271 -14.44 4.63 -30.24
N GLN A 272 -14.50 4.12 -29.00
CA GLN A 272 -14.97 4.88 -27.85
C GLN A 272 -14.07 6.10 -27.58
N ARG A 273 -12.74 5.91 -27.61
CA ARG A 273 -11.77 7.01 -27.40
C ARG A 273 -11.86 8.06 -28.50
N ALA A 274 -11.88 7.62 -29.76
CA ALA A 274 -11.99 8.50 -30.92
C ALA A 274 -13.32 9.27 -30.92
N MET A 275 -14.42 8.64 -30.53
CA MET A 275 -15.72 9.31 -30.42
C MET A 275 -15.69 10.49 -29.43
N THR A 276 -15.10 10.29 -28.25
CA THR A 276 -14.94 11.39 -27.27
C THR A 276 -13.98 12.46 -27.79
N ALA A 277 -12.85 12.08 -28.42
CA ALA A 277 -11.91 13.03 -29.00
C ALA A 277 -12.54 13.87 -30.11
N PHE A 278 -13.23 13.23 -31.04
CA PHE A 278 -13.88 13.89 -32.15
C PHE A 278 -15.00 14.84 -31.70
N ALA A 279 -15.79 14.43 -30.71
CA ALA A 279 -16.82 15.28 -30.11
C ALA A 279 -16.23 16.48 -29.34
N SER A 280 -14.93 16.47 -29.03
CA SER A 280 -14.19 17.58 -28.41
C SER A 280 -13.48 18.51 -29.40
N LEU A 281 -13.61 18.29 -30.72
CA LEU A 281 -13.03 19.15 -31.74
C LEU A 281 -13.50 20.61 -31.60
N PRO A 282 -12.64 21.60 -31.88
CA PRO A 282 -13.05 22.99 -31.98
C PRO A 282 -14.17 23.20 -33.01
N GLY A 283 -15.02 24.20 -32.78
CA GLY A 283 -16.28 24.36 -33.49
C GLY A 283 -16.13 24.44 -35.00
N ASP A 284 -15.15 25.18 -35.51
CA ASP A 284 -14.82 25.31 -36.93
C ASP A 284 -14.50 23.97 -37.60
N ARG A 285 -13.68 23.12 -36.96
CA ARG A 285 -13.35 21.76 -37.43
C ARG A 285 -14.53 20.82 -37.33
N LEU A 286 -15.23 20.85 -36.20
CA LEU A 286 -16.44 20.07 -36.00
C LEU A 286 -17.56 20.49 -36.97
N LYS A 287 -17.49 21.69 -37.57
CA LYS A 287 -18.43 22.05 -38.63
C LYS A 287 -18.24 21.23 -39.89
N PHE A 288 -16.99 21.04 -40.27
CA PHE A 288 -16.61 20.33 -41.47
C PHE A 288 -16.80 18.81 -41.32
N LEU A 289 -16.44 18.27 -40.16
CA LEU A 289 -16.44 16.82 -39.93
C LEU A 289 -17.70 16.29 -39.20
N GLY A 290 -18.62 17.16 -38.78
CA GLY A 290 -19.78 16.78 -37.97
C GLY A 290 -20.75 15.78 -38.60
N GLY A 291 -20.77 15.66 -39.94
CA GLY A 291 -21.58 14.67 -40.65
C GLY A 291 -21.19 13.22 -40.33
N GLU A 292 -19.90 12.94 -40.14
CA GLU A 292 -19.40 11.61 -39.77
C GLU A 292 -19.84 11.21 -38.36
N LEU A 293 -19.77 12.14 -37.41
CA LEU A 293 -20.24 11.93 -36.04
C LEU A 293 -21.74 11.62 -36.02
N ILE A 294 -22.54 12.36 -36.79
CA ILE A 294 -23.97 12.11 -36.94
C ILE A 294 -24.22 10.73 -37.55
N ALA A 295 -23.51 10.36 -38.62
CA ALA A 295 -23.67 9.07 -39.27
C ALA A 295 -23.38 7.89 -38.30
N VAL A 296 -22.37 8.03 -37.44
CA VAL A 296 -22.07 7.01 -36.43
C VAL A 296 -23.13 6.95 -35.32
N LEU A 297 -23.66 8.10 -34.89
CA LEU A 297 -24.70 8.17 -33.87
C LEU A 297 -26.07 7.66 -34.35
N ASP A 298 -26.34 7.75 -35.66
CA ASP A 298 -27.62 7.34 -36.27
C ASP A 298 -27.59 5.90 -36.80
N ALA A 299 -26.44 5.21 -36.74
CA ALA A 299 -26.32 3.84 -37.21
C ALA A 299 -27.12 2.85 -36.32
N PRO A 300 -28.02 2.04 -36.90
CA PRO A 300 -28.95 1.17 -36.15
C PRO A 300 -28.26 0.06 -35.34
N ASP A 301 -27.03 -0.30 -35.70
CA ASP A 301 -26.26 -1.40 -35.12
C ASP A 301 -25.30 -0.92 -34.00
N ARG A 302 -25.28 0.38 -33.70
CA ARG A 302 -24.23 0.99 -32.86
C ARG A 302 -24.74 1.29 -31.45
N GLU A 303 -24.12 0.57 -30.52
CA GLU A 303 -24.43 0.41 -29.10
C GLU A 303 -24.69 1.69 -28.26
N PRO A 304 -25.34 1.54 -27.08
CA PRO A 304 -25.40 2.55 -26.00
C PRO A 304 -24.09 3.30 -25.68
N THR A 305 -22.95 2.66 -25.95
CA THR A 305 -21.60 3.18 -25.68
C THR A 305 -21.21 4.36 -26.57
N ALA A 306 -21.75 4.46 -27.79
CA ALA A 306 -21.46 5.58 -28.70
C ALA A 306 -22.07 6.90 -28.22
N LEU A 307 -23.35 6.88 -27.81
CA LEU A 307 -24.02 8.03 -27.20
C LEU A 307 -23.31 8.48 -25.92
N ALA A 308 -22.91 7.52 -25.07
CA ALA A 308 -22.17 7.82 -23.85
C ALA A 308 -20.80 8.47 -24.14
N ALA A 309 -20.06 7.95 -25.14
CA ALA A 309 -18.76 8.50 -25.52
C ALA A 309 -18.86 9.92 -26.08
N ALA A 310 -19.89 10.23 -26.88
CA ALA A 310 -20.13 11.58 -27.36
C ALA A 310 -20.59 12.51 -26.21
N ALA A 311 -21.48 12.02 -25.34
CA ALA A 311 -21.94 12.78 -24.16
C ALA A 311 -20.80 13.11 -23.19
N ALA A 312 -19.76 12.29 -23.12
CA ALA A 312 -18.55 12.58 -22.36
C ALA A 312 -17.81 13.84 -22.86
N ALA A 313 -18.09 14.35 -24.07
CA ALA A 313 -17.54 15.62 -24.58
C ALA A 313 -18.50 16.82 -24.41
N THR A 314 -19.59 16.66 -23.64
CA THR A 314 -20.58 17.73 -23.35
C THR A 314 -19.98 19.10 -23.04
N PRO A 315 -18.90 19.24 -22.23
CA PRO A 315 -18.32 20.55 -21.93
C PRO A 315 -17.79 21.32 -23.14
N TYR A 316 -17.54 20.64 -24.26
CA TYR A 316 -17.10 21.24 -25.52
C TYR A 316 -18.26 21.33 -26.51
N LEU A 317 -18.99 20.23 -26.72
CA LEU A 317 -20.15 20.19 -27.62
C LEU A 317 -21.17 21.30 -27.32
N PHE A 318 -21.42 21.57 -26.05
CA PHE A 318 -22.38 22.59 -25.61
C PHE A 318 -22.05 24.00 -26.16
N PHE A 319 -20.76 24.37 -26.20
CA PHE A 319 -20.32 25.69 -26.66
C PHE A 319 -19.94 25.72 -28.15
N GLU A 320 -19.31 24.65 -28.64
CA GLU A 320 -18.75 24.60 -30.00
C GLU A 320 -19.80 24.20 -31.05
N ARG A 321 -20.78 23.35 -30.69
CA ARG A 321 -21.82 22.81 -31.59
C ARG A 321 -23.12 22.50 -30.84
N ARG A 322 -23.81 23.55 -30.43
CA ARG A 322 -25.04 23.49 -29.62
C ARG A 322 -26.13 22.57 -30.17
N GLU A 323 -26.44 22.64 -31.46
CA GLU A 323 -27.49 21.82 -32.10
C GLU A 323 -27.23 20.32 -31.97
N LEU A 324 -25.98 19.91 -32.15
CA LEU A 324 -25.58 18.51 -32.02
C LEU A 324 -25.68 18.05 -30.56
N TRP A 325 -25.29 18.90 -29.62
CA TRP A 325 -25.46 18.64 -28.20
C TRP A 325 -26.94 18.48 -27.83
N ASP A 326 -27.82 19.39 -28.26
CA ASP A 326 -29.26 19.31 -28.00
C ASP A 326 -29.86 18.01 -28.54
N ARG A 327 -29.42 17.58 -29.74
CA ARG A 327 -29.81 16.29 -30.33
C ARG A 327 -29.40 15.10 -29.46
N ILE A 328 -28.14 15.04 -29.03
CA ILE A 328 -27.62 13.95 -28.19
C ILE A 328 -28.32 13.94 -26.83
N ALA A 329 -28.43 15.10 -26.18
CA ALA A 329 -29.08 15.24 -24.88
C ALA A 329 -30.54 14.79 -24.94
N THR A 330 -31.29 15.21 -25.97
CA THR A 330 -32.70 14.81 -26.15
C THR A 330 -32.87 13.31 -26.28
N ARG A 331 -32.01 12.64 -27.06
CA ARG A 331 -32.04 11.17 -27.21
C ARG A 331 -31.77 10.45 -25.90
N ILE A 332 -30.75 10.89 -25.15
CA ILE A 332 -30.41 10.31 -23.85
C ILE A 332 -31.53 10.53 -22.82
N LEU A 333 -32.12 11.72 -22.79
CA LEU A 333 -33.25 12.05 -21.92
C LEU A 333 -34.53 11.27 -22.29
N ALA A 334 -34.66 10.84 -23.54
CA ALA A 334 -35.71 9.92 -23.99
C ALA A 334 -35.43 8.45 -23.63
N GLY A 335 -34.27 8.14 -23.02
CA GLY A 335 -33.88 6.81 -22.55
C GLY A 335 -32.93 6.06 -23.48
N GLU A 336 -32.56 6.61 -24.64
CA GLU A 336 -31.59 5.97 -25.54
C GLU A 336 -30.21 5.86 -24.86
N GLY A 337 -29.57 4.70 -25.01
CA GLY A 337 -28.27 4.42 -24.37
C GLY A 337 -28.33 4.14 -22.86
N GLY A 338 -29.52 4.19 -22.25
CA GLY A 338 -29.78 3.75 -20.88
C GLY A 338 -28.91 4.42 -19.81
N SER A 339 -28.63 3.68 -18.73
CA SER A 339 -27.87 4.17 -17.57
C SER A 339 -26.43 4.60 -17.90
N VAL A 340 -25.83 4.04 -18.96
CA VAL A 340 -24.46 4.38 -19.39
C VAL A 340 -24.41 5.78 -20.00
N ALA A 341 -25.31 6.07 -20.95
CA ALA A 341 -25.36 7.38 -21.59
C ALA A 341 -25.88 8.47 -20.64
N ALA A 342 -26.86 8.15 -19.79
CA ALA A 342 -27.36 9.06 -18.76
C ALA A 342 -26.25 9.49 -17.78
N ARG A 343 -25.42 8.55 -17.33
CA ARG A 343 -24.25 8.84 -16.47
C ARG A 343 -23.23 9.73 -17.16
N ALA A 344 -22.91 9.48 -18.43
CA ALA A 344 -21.97 10.30 -19.17
C ALA A 344 -22.48 11.74 -19.36
N LEU A 345 -23.76 11.90 -19.71
CA LEU A 345 -24.39 13.22 -19.82
C LEU A 345 -24.44 13.95 -18.47
N ALA A 346 -24.78 13.25 -17.38
CA ALA A 346 -24.76 13.82 -16.04
C ALA A 346 -23.37 14.34 -15.65
N ARG A 347 -22.28 13.57 -15.86
CA ARG A 347 -20.91 14.05 -15.61
C ARG A 347 -20.58 15.29 -16.45
N GLY A 348 -20.97 15.29 -17.72
CA GLY A 348 -20.79 16.44 -18.63
C GLY A 348 -21.51 17.71 -18.16
N LEU A 349 -22.79 17.58 -17.78
CA LEU A 349 -23.58 18.67 -17.23
C LEU A 349 -23.03 19.15 -15.87
N GLY A 350 -22.55 18.23 -15.03
CA GLY A 350 -21.88 18.55 -13.76
C GLY A 350 -20.62 19.40 -13.97
N THR A 351 -19.81 19.10 -15.00
CA THR A 351 -18.69 19.96 -15.40
C THR A 351 -19.16 21.36 -15.84
N LEU A 352 -20.21 21.45 -16.67
CA LEU A 352 -20.75 22.75 -17.11
C LEU A 352 -21.33 23.59 -15.95
N TRP A 353 -21.96 22.92 -14.98
CA TRP A 353 -22.45 23.52 -13.73
C TRP A 353 -21.30 24.11 -12.92
N ARG A 354 -20.20 23.36 -12.73
CA ARG A 354 -18.98 23.84 -12.04
C ARG A 354 -18.33 25.03 -12.74
N ARG A 355 -18.33 25.04 -14.08
CA ARG A 355 -17.77 26.13 -14.90
C ARG A 355 -18.54 27.47 -14.74
N GLY A 356 -19.76 27.47 -14.18
CA GLY A 356 -20.57 28.67 -13.99
C GLY A 356 -21.36 29.11 -15.24
N SER A 357 -21.71 28.16 -16.11
CA SER A 357 -22.48 28.39 -17.35
C SER A 357 -23.95 28.79 -17.06
N PRO A 358 -24.73 29.32 -18.04
CA PRO A 358 -26.08 29.82 -17.80
C PRO A 358 -26.99 28.77 -17.13
N PRO A 359 -27.48 29.01 -15.90
CA PRO A 359 -28.14 27.98 -15.09
C PRO A 359 -29.33 27.34 -15.81
N HIS A 360 -30.21 28.13 -16.44
CA HIS A 360 -31.43 27.60 -17.05
C HIS A 360 -31.22 26.56 -18.16
N ALA A 361 -30.15 26.68 -18.96
CA ALA A 361 -29.88 25.77 -20.07
C ALA A 361 -29.30 24.41 -19.61
N ILE A 362 -28.83 24.33 -18.37
CA ILE A 362 -28.21 23.14 -17.77
C ILE A 362 -29.14 22.54 -16.72
N GLU A 363 -29.76 23.38 -15.89
CA GLU A 363 -30.63 22.98 -14.78
C GLU A 363 -31.78 22.08 -15.23
N ALA A 364 -32.45 22.42 -16.34
CA ALA A 364 -33.58 21.63 -16.86
C ALA A 364 -33.19 20.19 -17.24
N PRO A 365 -32.23 19.94 -18.16
CA PRO A 365 -31.81 18.57 -18.49
C PRO A 365 -31.18 17.85 -17.29
N PHE A 366 -30.51 18.58 -16.39
CA PHE A 366 -29.86 18.02 -15.22
C PHE A 366 -30.88 17.54 -14.16
N ARG A 367 -31.97 18.29 -13.93
CA ARG A 367 -33.13 17.83 -13.13
C ARG A 367 -33.86 16.66 -13.78
N GLN A 368 -34.05 16.69 -15.10
CA GLN A 368 -34.72 15.61 -15.82
C GLN A 368 -33.96 14.28 -15.69
N LEU A 369 -32.64 14.29 -15.81
CA LEU A 369 -31.81 13.09 -15.56
C LEU A 369 -31.98 12.55 -14.14
N ARG A 370 -32.04 13.44 -13.14
CA ARG A 370 -32.27 13.04 -11.75
C ARG A 370 -33.61 12.36 -11.56
N GLU A 371 -34.68 12.89 -12.18
CA GLU A 371 -36.00 12.27 -12.16
C GLU A 371 -36.01 10.90 -12.81
N ILE A 372 -35.36 10.76 -13.99
CA ILE A 372 -35.20 9.48 -14.67
C ILE A 372 -34.48 8.48 -13.75
N ALA A 373 -33.38 8.88 -13.15
CA ALA A 373 -32.59 8.02 -12.26
C ALA A 373 -33.35 7.62 -10.99
N ARG A 374 -34.14 8.52 -10.39
CA ARG A 374 -34.96 8.24 -9.20
C ARG A 374 -36.13 7.32 -9.48
N ARG A 375 -36.70 7.37 -10.69
CA ARG A 375 -37.80 6.51 -11.13
C ARG A 375 -37.32 5.19 -11.72
N ALA A 376 -36.03 5.05 -12.01
CA ALA A 376 -35.46 3.83 -12.55
C ALA A 376 -35.73 2.63 -11.61
N GLN A 377 -36.26 1.56 -12.19
CA GLN A 377 -36.41 0.27 -11.52
C GLN A 377 -35.62 -0.76 -12.31
N THR A 378 -34.61 -1.36 -11.68
CA THR A 378 -33.79 -2.39 -12.29
C THR A 378 -33.56 -3.55 -11.33
N ARG A 379 -33.35 -4.73 -11.91
CA ARG A 379 -32.97 -5.95 -11.19
C ARG A 379 -31.46 -6.23 -11.31
N GLU A 380 -30.76 -5.46 -12.12
CA GLU A 380 -29.33 -5.61 -12.35
C GLU A 380 -28.53 -4.69 -11.42
N LEU A 381 -27.56 -5.28 -10.71
CA LEU A 381 -26.73 -4.55 -9.75
C LEU A 381 -25.93 -3.42 -10.43
N ASP A 382 -25.32 -3.68 -11.58
CA ASP A 382 -24.50 -2.69 -12.30
C ASP A 382 -25.30 -1.51 -12.84
N GLU A 383 -26.58 -1.73 -13.19
CA GLU A 383 -27.47 -0.62 -13.56
C GLU A 383 -27.80 0.25 -12.36
N TRP A 384 -28.10 -0.36 -11.20
CA TRP A 384 -28.32 0.39 -9.96
C TRP A 384 -27.11 1.25 -9.62
N ARG A 385 -25.90 0.69 -9.74
CA ARG A 385 -24.65 1.42 -9.49
C ARG A 385 -24.53 2.69 -10.35
N ARG A 386 -24.85 2.58 -11.64
CA ARG A 386 -24.81 3.73 -12.57
C ARG A 386 -25.90 4.77 -12.27
N TRP A 387 -27.12 4.32 -11.97
CA TRP A 387 -28.22 5.24 -11.62
C TRP A 387 -27.97 5.98 -10.30
N LEU A 388 -27.37 5.32 -9.31
CA LEU A 388 -26.94 5.97 -8.07
C LEU A 388 -25.89 7.05 -8.32
N GLU A 389 -24.91 6.79 -9.21
CA GLU A 389 -23.96 7.84 -9.63
C GLU A 389 -24.67 9.02 -10.32
N VAL A 390 -25.67 8.77 -11.18
CA VAL A 390 -26.46 9.87 -11.80
C VAL A 390 -27.14 10.72 -10.73
N ILE A 391 -27.72 10.08 -9.71
CA ILE A 391 -28.36 10.79 -8.59
C ILE A 391 -27.32 11.64 -7.85
N ALA A 392 -26.19 11.05 -7.45
CA ALA A 392 -25.16 11.76 -6.70
C ALA A 392 -24.58 12.96 -7.47
N ILE A 393 -24.38 12.84 -8.79
CA ILE A 393 -23.89 13.94 -9.64
C ILE A 393 -24.91 15.08 -9.75
N THR A 394 -26.21 14.75 -9.78
CA THR A 394 -27.30 15.72 -10.01
C THR A 394 -27.90 16.32 -8.73
N ASP A 395 -27.65 15.70 -7.57
CA ASP A 395 -28.13 16.18 -6.27
C ASP A 395 -27.72 17.64 -5.90
N PRO A 396 -26.52 18.15 -6.28
CA PRO A 396 -26.12 19.52 -5.96
C PRO A 396 -27.02 20.63 -6.50
N ILE A 397 -27.86 20.39 -7.51
CA ILE A 397 -28.74 21.42 -8.11
C ILE A 397 -29.68 22.06 -7.09
N ASP A 398 -30.24 21.23 -6.20
CA ASP A 398 -31.30 21.65 -5.28
C ASP A 398 -30.78 21.78 -3.84
N GLY A 399 -29.45 21.83 -3.65
CA GLY A 399 -28.84 21.84 -2.32
C GLY A 399 -29.15 20.57 -1.51
N ALA A 400 -29.50 19.46 -2.17
CA ALA A 400 -29.80 18.21 -1.48
C ALA A 400 -28.53 17.68 -0.78
N GLU A 401 -28.72 17.06 0.38
CA GLU A 401 -27.64 16.34 1.07
C GLU A 401 -27.02 15.33 0.10
N ARG A 402 -25.70 15.40 -0.03
CA ARG A 402 -24.94 14.48 -0.88
C ARG A 402 -25.13 13.06 -0.35
N ASP A 403 -25.18 12.09 -1.25
CA ASP A 403 -25.00 10.70 -0.83
C ASP A 403 -23.67 10.58 -0.07
N PRO A 404 -23.69 10.29 1.24
CA PRO A 404 -22.47 10.21 2.04
C PRO A 404 -21.53 9.09 1.57
N LEU A 405 -22.03 8.17 0.73
CA LEU A 405 -21.27 7.07 0.15
C LEU A 405 -20.59 7.41 -1.18
N ASP A 406 -20.87 8.57 -1.78
CA ASP A 406 -20.17 9.03 -3.00
C ASP A 406 -18.91 9.85 -2.65
N LEU A 407 -17.89 9.11 -2.20
CA LEU A 407 -16.60 9.65 -1.78
C LEU A 407 -15.82 10.33 -2.92
N GLU A 408 -16.02 9.89 -4.17
CA GLU A 408 -15.36 10.48 -5.34
C GLU A 408 -15.83 11.92 -5.53
N LEU A 409 -17.14 12.15 -5.52
CA LEU A 409 -17.70 13.49 -5.55
C LEU A 409 -17.28 14.29 -4.32
N GLY A 410 -17.23 13.69 -3.14
CA GLY A 410 -16.71 14.33 -1.92
C GLY A 410 -15.30 14.90 -2.13
N LEU A 411 -14.39 14.09 -2.68
CA LEU A 411 -13.00 14.45 -2.92
C LEU A 411 -12.82 15.46 -4.07
N GLU A 412 -13.57 15.34 -5.16
CA GLU A 412 -13.61 16.36 -6.21
C GLU A 412 -14.07 17.71 -5.66
N ASN A 413 -15.04 17.71 -4.74
CA ASN A 413 -15.49 18.93 -4.10
C ASN A 413 -14.44 19.51 -3.14
N LEU A 414 -13.66 18.68 -2.46
CA LEU A 414 -12.51 19.16 -1.67
C LEU A 414 -11.47 19.82 -2.56
N MET A 415 -11.11 19.20 -3.70
CA MET A 415 -10.21 19.81 -4.69
C MET A 415 -10.74 21.14 -5.20
N ARG A 416 -12.03 21.22 -5.53
CA ARG A 416 -12.66 22.48 -5.96
C ARG A 416 -12.59 23.55 -4.88
N LEU A 417 -12.93 23.18 -3.64
CA LEU A 417 -12.88 24.10 -2.51
C LEU A 417 -11.45 24.59 -2.29
N ALA A 418 -10.46 23.70 -2.31
CA ALA A 418 -9.06 24.09 -2.22
C ALA A 418 -8.66 25.04 -3.36
N ALA A 419 -9.04 24.76 -4.62
CA ALA A 419 -8.75 25.64 -5.74
C ALA A 419 -9.42 27.03 -5.64
N GLN A 420 -10.57 27.13 -4.97
CA GLN A 420 -11.33 28.37 -4.78
C GLN A 420 -10.98 29.13 -3.50
N TYR A 421 -10.62 28.41 -2.44
CA TYR A 421 -10.42 28.89 -1.09
C TYR A 421 -9.10 28.37 -0.55
N ASP A 422 -8.33 29.30 -0.02
CA ASP A 422 -7.13 29.03 0.76
C ASP A 422 -7.47 29.33 2.21
N ASP A 423 -7.91 28.32 2.96
CA ASP A 423 -8.44 28.43 4.32
C ASP A 423 -8.14 27.13 5.10
N GLU A 424 -7.74 27.25 6.37
CA GLU A 424 -7.38 26.15 7.28
C GLU A 424 -8.47 25.08 7.40
N GLU A 425 -9.73 25.47 7.26
CA GLU A 425 -10.88 24.57 7.30
C GLU A 425 -10.91 23.59 6.10
N ALA A 426 -10.34 23.95 4.95
CA ALA A 426 -10.24 23.05 3.79
C ALA A 426 -9.25 21.91 4.07
N ASP A 427 -8.10 22.21 4.67
CA ASP A 427 -7.09 21.21 5.03
C ASP A 427 -7.61 20.25 6.10
N ALA A 428 -8.28 20.80 7.11
CA ALA A 428 -8.91 20.01 8.16
C ALA A 428 -9.98 19.06 7.59
N ARG A 429 -10.66 19.44 6.50
CA ARG A 429 -11.58 18.54 5.78
C ARG A 429 -10.84 17.49 4.97
N ALA A 430 -9.71 17.83 4.35
CA ALA A 430 -8.88 16.88 3.61
C ALA A 430 -8.28 15.79 4.53
N ALA A 431 -7.77 16.18 5.70
CA ALA A 431 -7.27 15.26 6.71
C ALA A 431 -8.38 14.33 7.24
N ARG A 432 -9.53 14.89 7.64
CA ARG A 432 -10.70 14.11 8.07
C ARG A 432 -11.20 13.15 7.00
N PHE A 433 -11.17 13.57 5.73
CA PHE A 433 -11.53 12.69 4.61
C PHE A 433 -10.58 11.50 4.49
N ALA A 434 -9.26 11.75 4.56
CA ALA A 434 -8.26 10.68 4.48
C ALA A 434 -8.42 9.66 5.63
N GLU A 435 -8.66 10.13 6.85
CA GLU A 435 -8.94 9.28 8.01
C GLU A 435 -10.24 8.47 7.87
N ALA A 436 -11.27 9.03 7.22
CA ALA A 436 -12.56 8.38 7.03
C ALA A 436 -12.54 7.25 5.98
N LEU A 437 -11.50 7.14 5.15
CA LEU A 437 -11.43 6.12 4.10
C LEU A 437 -11.43 4.69 4.64
N ALA A 438 -10.66 4.44 5.70
CA ALA A 438 -10.55 3.11 6.30
C ALA A 438 -11.87 2.62 6.91
N PRO A 439 -12.54 3.36 7.82
CA PRO A 439 -13.82 2.91 8.37
C PRO A 439 -14.90 2.80 7.28
N THR A 440 -14.92 3.70 6.29
CA THR A 440 -15.88 3.63 5.17
C THR A 440 -15.63 2.40 4.30
N PHE A 441 -14.36 2.06 4.03
CA PHE A 441 -14.00 0.87 3.27
C PHE A 441 -14.43 -0.41 3.98
N GLN A 442 -14.21 -0.51 5.30
CA GLN A 442 -14.61 -1.69 6.08
C GLN A 442 -16.14 -1.84 6.15
N GLU A 443 -16.85 -0.74 6.33
CA GLU A 443 -18.32 -0.78 6.37
C GLU A 443 -18.91 -1.13 5.00
N ALA A 444 -18.40 -0.53 3.93
CA ALA A 444 -18.79 -0.88 2.56
C ALA A 444 -18.49 -2.36 2.25
N ARG A 445 -17.30 -2.85 2.64
CA ARG A 445 -16.93 -4.27 2.53
C ARG A 445 -17.91 -5.18 3.26
N ARG A 446 -18.28 -4.84 4.50
CA ARG A 446 -19.24 -5.60 5.30
C ARG A 446 -20.60 -5.70 4.60
N ILE A 447 -21.08 -4.62 3.99
CA ILE A 447 -22.37 -4.59 3.28
C ILE A 447 -22.28 -5.36 1.95
N VAL A 448 -21.20 -5.18 1.19
CA VAL A 448 -20.94 -5.89 -0.09
C VAL A 448 -20.92 -7.41 0.13
N LEU A 449 -20.28 -7.87 1.21
CA LEU A 449 -20.19 -9.29 1.57
C LEU A 449 -21.39 -9.81 2.37
N GLY A 450 -22.27 -8.92 2.85
CA GLY A 450 -23.43 -9.25 3.67
C GLY A 450 -24.72 -9.45 2.88
N ALA A 451 -25.84 -9.60 3.60
CA ALA A 451 -27.19 -9.61 3.04
C ALA A 451 -27.76 -8.19 2.94
N GLY A 452 -28.56 -7.90 1.92
CA GLY A 452 -29.17 -6.59 1.75
C GLY A 452 -29.93 -6.43 0.43
N THR A 453 -30.65 -5.33 0.27
CA THR A 453 -31.32 -5.01 -1.00
C THR A 453 -30.28 -4.72 -2.09
N LEU A 454 -30.61 -5.00 -3.35
CA LEU A 454 -29.72 -4.73 -4.49
C LEU A 454 -29.26 -3.26 -4.54
N ARG A 455 -30.15 -2.32 -4.23
CA ARG A 455 -29.83 -0.90 -4.19
C ARG A 455 -28.83 -0.54 -3.07
N HIS A 456 -29.02 -1.07 -1.86
CA HIS A 456 -28.07 -0.84 -0.76
C HIS A 456 -26.71 -1.47 -1.05
N ARG A 457 -26.69 -2.70 -1.62
CA ARG A 457 -25.44 -3.32 -2.07
C ARG A 457 -24.78 -2.50 -3.17
N ALA A 458 -25.52 -2.00 -4.17
CA ALA A 458 -24.99 -1.17 -5.24
C ALA A 458 -24.32 0.11 -4.70
N ALA A 459 -24.95 0.79 -3.74
CA ALA A 459 -24.35 1.94 -3.06
C ALA A 459 -23.05 1.56 -2.34
N ALA A 460 -23.04 0.43 -1.61
CA ALA A 460 -21.84 -0.07 -0.95
C ALA A 460 -20.74 -0.46 -1.94
N PHE A 461 -21.05 -1.08 -3.08
CA PHE A 461 -20.08 -1.35 -4.15
C PHE A 461 -19.46 -0.06 -4.70
N ASN A 462 -20.24 1.02 -4.85
CA ASN A 462 -19.73 2.31 -5.28
C ASN A 462 -18.82 2.95 -4.22
N ALA A 463 -19.20 2.92 -2.94
CA ALA A 463 -18.35 3.39 -1.84
C ALA A 463 -17.05 2.59 -1.73
N PHE A 464 -17.15 1.27 -1.90
CA PHE A 464 -16.02 0.34 -1.81
C PHE A 464 -14.99 0.59 -2.91
N GLU A 465 -15.45 0.71 -4.17
CA GLU A 465 -14.60 1.10 -5.29
C GLU A 465 -14.08 2.54 -5.13
N GLY A 466 -14.93 3.46 -4.66
CA GLY A 466 -14.61 4.86 -4.42
C GLY A 466 -13.50 5.06 -3.39
N CYS A 467 -13.50 4.29 -2.30
CA CYS A 467 -12.42 4.28 -1.31
C CYS A 467 -11.09 3.84 -1.93
N ALA A 468 -11.08 2.71 -2.65
CA ALA A 468 -9.86 2.18 -3.27
C ALA A 468 -9.30 3.12 -4.36
N ARG A 469 -10.18 3.67 -5.21
CA ARG A 469 -9.81 4.70 -6.19
C ARG A 469 -9.28 5.95 -5.50
N SER A 470 -9.92 6.42 -4.44
CA SER A 470 -9.47 7.59 -3.67
C SER A 470 -8.09 7.36 -3.05
N LEU A 471 -7.81 6.15 -2.56
CA LEU A 471 -6.49 5.77 -2.07
C LEU A 471 -5.43 5.77 -3.18
N ALA A 472 -5.76 5.24 -4.36
CA ALA A 472 -4.86 5.25 -5.52
C ALA A 472 -4.60 6.67 -6.06
N LEU A 473 -5.59 7.57 -5.97
CA LEU A 473 -5.48 8.96 -6.41
C LEU A 473 -4.84 9.89 -5.38
N ARG A 474 -5.06 9.65 -4.08
CA ARG A 474 -4.48 10.42 -2.97
C ARG A 474 -4.62 11.95 -3.14
N LEU A 475 -5.82 12.42 -3.52
CA LEU A 475 -6.06 13.83 -3.88
C LEU A 475 -6.04 14.79 -2.67
N TRP A 476 -6.02 14.28 -1.45
CA TRP A 476 -5.77 15.11 -0.26
C TRP A 476 -4.29 15.46 -0.10
N GLY A 477 -3.37 14.66 -0.65
CA GLY A 477 -1.92 14.85 -0.48
C GLY A 477 -1.43 16.27 -0.82
N PRO A 478 -1.79 16.82 -2.00
CA PRO A 478 -1.41 18.20 -2.34
C PRO A 478 -2.01 19.23 -1.37
N GLN A 479 -3.25 19.02 -0.90
CA GLN A 479 -3.90 19.93 0.07
C GLN A 479 -3.17 19.93 1.42
N LEU A 480 -2.74 18.77 1.92
CA LEU A 480 -1.99 18.68 3.18
C LEU A 480 -0.58 19.29 3.08
N THR A 481 -0.04 19.38 1.86
CA THR A 481 1.26 20.03 1.57
C THR A 481 1.11 21.55 1.45
N THR A 482 0.00 22.04 0.90
CA THR A 482 -0.25 23.47 0.70
C THR A 482 -0.84 24.10 1.96
N ARG A 483 -0.05 24.88 2.70
CA ARG A 483 -0.57 25.76 3.76
C ARG A 483 0.06 27.15 3.72
N PRO A 484 -0.68 28.18 3.27
CA PRO A 484 -0.09 29.51 3.12
C PRO A 484 -0.07 30.33 4.40
N THR A 485 -0.85 29.94 5.42
CA THR A 485 -0.96 30.64 6.71
C THR A 485 -0.53 29.82 7.93
N GLY A 486 0.03 28.60 7.78
CA GLY A 486 0.42 27.75 8.92
C GLY A 486 1.29 26.54 8.57
N ASP A 487 1.64 25.72 9.57
CA ASP A 487 2.48 24.53 9.39
C ASP A 487 1.73 23.40 8.66
N PRO A 488 2.36 22.64 7.74
CA PRO A 488 1.75 21.51 7.04
C PRO A 488 1.12 20.49 7.99
N VAL A 489 -0.04 19.94 7.63
CA VAL A 489 -0.66 18.84 8.39
C VAL A 489 0.02 17.54 7.99
N ALA A 490 0.52 16.79 8.98
CA ALA A 490 1.09 15.48 8.72
C ALA A 490 0.05 14.57 8.07
N GLU A 491 0.45 13.91 6.97
CA GLU A 491 -0.45 12.98 6.30
C GLU A 491 -0.76 11.76 7.19
N PRO A 492 -2.02 11.31 7.27
CA PRO A 492 -2.36 10.10 8.01
C PRO A 492 -1.57 8.89 7.51
N ASN A 493 -1.12 8.02 8.42
CA ASN A 493 -0.53 6.75 8.02
C ASN A 493 -1.64 5.82 7.48
N LEU A 494 -1.64 5.60 6.17
CA LEU A 494 -2.61 4.77 5.46
C LEU A 494 -2.05 3.40 5.04
N GLU A 495 -0.90 2.97 5.59
CA GLU A 495 -0.28 1.70 5.23
C GLU A 495 -1.22 0.52 5.52
N GLU A 496 -1.87 0.51 6.67
CA GLU A 496 -2.82 -0.56 7.04
C GLU A 496 -4.08 -0.53 6.16
N THR A 497 -4.57 0.67 5.83
CA THR A 497 -5.67 0.86 4.86
C THR A 497 -5.29 0.25 3.52
N TRP A 498 -4.07 0.52 3.03
CA TRP A 498 -3.57 -0.03 1.79
C TRP A 498 -3.42 -1.55 1.84
N ARG A 499 -2.84 -2.10 2.91
CA ARG A 499 -2.73 -3.56 3.10
C ARG A 499 -4.09 -4.24 3.06
N THR A 500 -5.11 -3.59 3.63
CA THR A 500 -6.49 -4.06 3.56
C THR A 500 -7.01 -4.05 2.12
N VAL A 501 -6.84 -2.94 1.39
CA VAL A 501 -7.27 -2.85 -0.03
C VAL A 501 -6.56 -3.90 -0.89
N ALA A 502 -5.26 -4.11 -0.68
CA ALA A 502 -4.45 -5.06 -1.44
C ALA A 502 -4.82 -6.53 -1.15
N ARG A 503 -5.26 -6.86 0.09
CA ARG A 503 -5.69 -8.22 0.47
C ARG A 503 -7.14 -8.52 0.08
N ALA A 504 -7.99 -7.49 0.02
CA ALA A 504 -9.43 -7.65 -0.26
C ALA A 504 -9.75 -8.49 -1.51
N PRO A 505 -9.06 -8.35 -2.67
CA PRO A 505 -9.32 -9.18 -3.84
C PRO A 505 -9.25 -10.69 -3.57
N ALA A 506 -8.19 -11.13 -2.87
CA ALA A 506 -7.96 -12.54 -2.60
C ALA A 506 -9.05 -13.13 -1.69
N GLU A 507 -9.44 -12.39 -0.66
CA GLU A 507 -10.49 -12.78 0.29
C GLU A 507 -11.87 -12.81 -0.37
N MET A 508 -12.17 -11.84 -1.24
CA MET A 508 -13.43 -11.80 -1.98
C MET A 508 -13.59 -13.04 -2.87
N LEU A 509 -12.52 -13.46 -3.55
CA LEU A 509 -12.55 -14.66 -4.38
C LEU A 509 -12.71 -15.94 -3.54
N ASP A 510 -12.12 -16.00 -2.34
CA ASP A 510 -12.35 -17.11 -1.42
C ASP A 510 -13.84 -17.19 -1.00
N ILE A 511 -14.45 -16.05 -0.68
CA ILE A 511 -15.89 -15.98 -0.34
C ILE A 511 -16.77 -16.39 -1.52
N VAL A 512 -16.45 -15.96 -2.75
CA VAL A 512 -17.19 -16.39 -3.94
C VAL A 512 -17.11 -17.91 -4.11
N LYS A 513 -15.92 -18.50 -3.92
CA LYS A 513 -15.73 -19.95 -3.97
C LYS A 513 -16.56 -20.68 -2.92
N GLU A 514 -16.59 -20.17 -1.69
CA GLU A 514 -17.40 -20.73 -0.60
C GLU A 514 -18.90 -20.65 -0.89
N ARG A 515 -19.38 -19.50 -1.42
CA ARG A 515 -20.80 -19.31 -1.79
C ARG A 515 -21.24 -20.27 -2.90
N ARG A 516 -20.40 -20.49 -3.90
CA ARG A 516 -20.65 -21.48 -4.95
C ARG A 516 -20.70 -22.91 -4.40
N ALA A 517 -19.76 -23.26 -3.52
CA ALA A 517 -19.77 -24.56 -2.85
C ALA A 517 -21.04 -24.76 -2.00
N ALA A 518 -21.55 -23.69 -1.39
CA ALA A 518 -22.79 -23.68 -0.63
C ALA A 518 -24.07 -23.61 -1.49
N LYS A 519 -23.95 -23.54 -2.83
CA LYS A 519 -25.06 -23.38 -3.79
C LYS A 519 -25.95 -22.16 -3.51
N SER A 520 -25.32 -21.01 -3.29
CA SER A 520 -26.00 -19.72 -3.17
C SER A 520 -26.82 -19.38 -4.43
N ASP A 521 -28.04 -18.84 -4.26
CA ASP A 521 -28.99 -18.48 -5.34
C ASP A 521 -28.74 -17.08 -5.94
N GLU A 522 -27.55 -16.49 -5.79
CA GLU A 522 -27.22 -15.11 -6.20
C GLU A 522 -26.05 -14.99 -7.20
N PRO A 523 -26.11 -15.60 -8.41
CA PRO A 523 -24.99 -15.64 -9.36
C PRO A 523 -24.56 -14.25 -9.86
N GLN A 524 -25.50 -13.29 -9.94
CA GLN A 524 -25.19 -11.91 -10.34
C GLN A 524 -24.30 -11.19 -9.30
N VAL A 525 -24.49 -11.48 -8.01
CA VAL A 525 -23.70 -10.89 -6.92
C VAL A 525 -22.31 -11.50 -6.90
N GLU A 526 -22.20 -12.81 -7.12
CA GLU A 526 -20.90 -13.49 -7.25
C GLU A 526 -20.07 -12.94 -8.40
N LEU A 527 -20.67 -12.76 -9.58
CA LEU A 527 -20.00 -12.14 -10.72
C LEU A 527 -19.56 -10.70 -10.41
N ALA A 528 -20.41 -9.92 -9.72
CA ALA A 528 -20.06 -8.55 -9.32
C ALA A 528 -18.91 -8.52 -8.30
N LEU A 529 -18.83 -9.48 -7.38
CA LEU A 529 -17.71 -9.63 -6.44
C LEU A 529 -16.41 -9.97 -7.18
N GLU A 530 -16.44 -10.89 -8.15
CA GLU A 530 -15.27 -11.19 -8.99
C GLU A 530 -14.79 -9.95 -9.76
N VAL A 531 -15.71 -9.23 -10.42
CA VAL A 531 -15.39 -7.98 -11.13
C VAL A 531 -14.83 -6.93 -10.18
N MET A 532 -15.39 -6.81 -8.98
CA MET A 532 -14.91 -5.86 -7.98
C MET A 532 -13.51 -6.23 -7.47
N ALA A 533 -13.23 -7.51 -7.20
CA ALA A 533 -11.90 -7.97 -6.80
C ALA A 533 -10.83 -7.57 -7.83
N LEU A 534 -11.14 -7.73 -9.13
CA LEU A 534 -10.24 -7.30 -10.22
C LEU A 534 -10.02 -5.79 -10.25
N ARG A 535 -11.07 -4.98 -10.03
CA ARG A 535 -10.95 -3.52 -9.98
C ARG A 535 -10.11 -3.05 -8.79
N LEU A 536 -10.32 -3.62 -7.62
CA LEU A 536 -9.55 -3.32 -6.41
C LEU A 536 -8.07 -3.69 -6.59
N GLY A 537 -7.79 -4.86 -7.17
CA GLY A 537 -6.43 -5.24 -7.56
C GLY A 537 -5.78 -4.22 -8.50
N GLY A 538 -6.55 -3.71 -9.47
CA GLY A 538 -6.10 -2.64 -10.36
C GLY A 538 -5.75 -1.36 -9.60
N TYR A 539 -6.61 -0.92 -8.67
CA TYR A 539 -6.32 0.25 -7.85
C TYR A 539 -5.13 0.05 -6.90
N ALA A 540 -4.89 -1.17 -6.42
CA ALA A 540 -3.70 -1.48 -5.64
C ALA A 540 -2.41 -1.31 -6.46
N LEU A 541 -2.40 -1.75 -7.74
CA LEU A 541 -1.29 -1.53 -8.66
C LEU A 541 -1.07 -0.04 -8.93
N ASP A 542 -2.16 0.69 -9.22
CA ASP A 542 -2.17 2.12 -9.47
C ASP A 542 -1.65 2.95 -8.27
N ALA A 543 -1.88 2.46 -7.04
CA ALA A 543 -1.47 3.10 -5.80
C ALA A 543 0.04 2.99 -5.50
N CYS A 544 0.73 1.97 -6.03
CA CYS A 544 2.18 1.79 -5.86
C CYS A 544 3.02 2.76 -6.73
N GLY A 545 2.47 3.92 -7.07
CA GLY A 545 3.12 4.98 -7.87
C GLY A 545 4.37 5.57 -7.22
N GLY A 546 5.34 6.01 -8.03
CA GLY A 546 6.70 6.39 -7.61
C GLY A 546 6.87 7.62 -6.72
N GLU A 547 5.82 8.12 -6.05
CA GLU A 547 5.91 9.29 -5.17
C GLU A 547 5.83 8.98 -3.68
N LEU A 548 5.53 7.75 -3.22
CA LEU A 548 5.68 7.37 -1.80
C LEU A 548 5.68 5.84 -1.64
N GLU A 549 6.56 5.34 -0.77
CA GLU A 549 6.66 3.96 -0.28
C GLU A 549 5.40 3.52 0.47
N VAL A 550 4.29 3.29 -0.24
CA VAL A 550 3.12 2.63 0.35
C VAL A 550 3.09 1.18 -0.11
N GLY A 551 3.34 0.27 0.83
CA GLY A 551 3.33 -1.17 0.60
C GLY A 551 4.68 -1.76 0.17
N PRO A 552 4.72 -3.06 -0.18
CA PRO A 552 5.95 -3.81 -0.49
C PRO A 552 6.60 -3.42 -1.83
N GLY A 553 6.08 -2.38 -2.52
CA GLY A 553 6.54 -1.90 -3.82
C GLY A 553 5.77 -2.49 -5.02
N ARG A 554 6.00 -1.91 -6.20
CA ARG A 554 5.31 -2.27 -7.46
C ARG A 554 5.47 -3.75 -7.84
N GLY A 555 6.67 -4.30 -7.66
CA GLY A 555 7.00 -5.67 -8.03
C GLY A 555 6.20 -6.72 -7.25
N PRO A 556 6.35 -6.79 -5.92
CA PRO A 556 5.59 -7.74 -5.09
C PRO A 556 4.08 -7.61 -5.27
N THR A 557 3.55 -6.38 -5.39
CA THR A 557 2.11 -6.15 -5.62
C THR A 557 1.64 -6.75 -6.95
N ALA A 558 2.43 -6.61 -8.03
CA ALA A 558 2.13 -7.24 -9.32
C ALA A 558 2.19 -8.77 -9.26
N HIS A 559 3.16 -9.32 -8.52
CA HIS A 559 3.26 -10.76 -8.29
C HIS A 559 2.07 -11.30 -7.49
N ASP A 560 1.75 -10.69 -6.34
CA ASP A 560 0.62 -11.06 -5.48
C ASP A 560 -0.71 -10.97 -6.23
N THR A 561 -0.86 -9.95 -7.09
CA THR A 561 -1.99 -9.81 -8.01
C THR A 561 -2.16 -11.06 -8.88
N CYS A 562 -1.07 -11.54 -9.47
CA CYS A 562 -1.10 -12.74 -10.29
C CYS A 562 -1.35 -14.01 -9.47
N LEU A 563 -0.85 -14.10 -8.24
CA LEU A 563 -1.08 -15.26 -7.36
C LEU A 563 -2.55 -15.43 -7.01
N TRP A 564 -3.24 -14.36 -6.58
CA TRP A 564 -4.65 -14.48 -6.24
C TRP A 564 -5.55 -14.59 -7.48
N LEU A 565 -5.12 -14.11 -8.66
CA LEU A 565 -5.86 -14.33 -9.91
C LEU A 565 -6.07 -15.83 -10.19
N ARG A 566 -5.15 -16.69 -9.76
CA ARG A 566 -5.29 -18.16 -9.87
C ARG A 566 -6.46 -18.73 -9.06
N LYS A 567 -6.97 -17.99 -8.08
CA LYS A 567 -8.18 -18.36 -7.31
C LYS A 567 -9.46 -18.18 -8.12
N LEU A 568 -9.42 -17.41 -9.21
CA LEU A 568 -10.57 -17.23 -10.09
C LEU A 568 -10.86 -18.56 -10.79
N GLU A 569 -12.02 -19.11 -10.47
CA GLU A 569 -12.45 -20.42 -10.95
C GLU A 569 -12.44 -20.48 -12.48
N GLY A 570 -11.75 -21.48 -13.03
CA GLY A 570 -11.65 -21.69 -14.46
C GLY A 570 -10.60 -20.86 -15.20
N LEU A 571 -9.90 -19.94 -14.52
CA LEU A 571 -8.88 -19.08 -15.17
C LEU A 571 -7.57 -19.85 -15.43
N ALA A 572 -7.05 -20.52 -14.40
CA ALA A 572 -5.78 -21.24 -14.49
C ALA A 572 -5.88 -22.53 -15.31
N ASP A 573 -7.06 -23.18 -15.35
CA ASP A 573 -7.29 -24.39 -16.14
C ASP A 573 -8.01 -24.13 -17.48
N GLY A 574 -8.49 -22.91 -17.72
CA GLY A 574 -9.19 -22.49 -18.94
C GLY A 574 -10.55 -23.16 -19.14
N SER A 575 -11.12 -23.75 -18.09
CA SER A 575 -12.38 -24.51 -18.18
C SER A 575 -13.64 -23.64 -18.21
N ARG A 576 -13.54 -22.37 -17.79
CA ARG A 576 -14.68 -21.45 -17.67
C ARG A 576 -14.67 -20.40 -18.78
N GLU A 577 -15.81 -20.27 -19.46
CA GLU A 577 -16.06 -19.15 -20.36
C GLU A 577 -16.27 -17.85 -19.56
N LEU A 578 -15.51 -16.80 -19.91
CA LEU A 578 -15.50 -15.54 -19.17
C LEU A 578 -16.63 -14.61 -19.65
N PRO A 579 -17.61 -14.26 -18.79
CA PRO A 579 -18.64 -13.28 -19.13
C PRO A 579 -18.01 -11.92 -19.49
N ALA A 580 -18.68 -11.14 -20.35
CA ALA A 580 -18.15 -9.87 -20.83
C ALA A 580 -17.70 -8.89 -19.72
N PRO A 581 -18.45 -8.68 -18.61
CA PRO A 581 -17.99 -7.81 -17.53
C PRO A 581 -16.68 -8.28 -16.89
N LEU A 582 -16.52 -9.59 -16.73
CA LEU A 582 -15.34 -10.20 -16.13
C LEU A 582 -14.14 -10.12 -17.08
N ARG A 583 -14.34 -10.44 -18.36
CA ARG A 583 -13.31 -10.30 -19.41
C ARG A 583 -12.82 -8.87 -19.53
N ASN A 584 -13.72 -7.89 -19.50
CA ASN A 584 -13.35 -6.47 -19.55
C ASN A 584 -12.55 -6.04 -18.31
N ALA A 585 -12.95 -6.50 -17.12
CA ALA A 585 -12.23 -6.22 -15.88
C ALA A 585 -10.84 -6.89 -15.84
N LEU A 586 -10.71 -8.13 -16.32
CA LEU A 586 -9.43 -8.81 -16.49
C LEU A 586 -8.53 -8.10 -17.49
N SER A 587 -9.08 -7.66 -18.62
CA SER A 587 -8.31 -6.93 -19.65
C SER A 587 -7.81 -5.59 -19.11
N ALA A 588 -8.63 -4.88 -18.33
CA ALA A 588 -8.22 -3.66 -17.64
C ALA A 588 -7.14 -3.89 -16.58
N LEU A 589 -7.24 -4.97 -15.79
CA LEU A 589 -6.22 -5.34 -14.82
C LEU A 589 -4.91 -5.73 -15.53
N PHE A 590 -5.01 -6.47 -16.62
CA PHE A 590 -3.89 -6.89 -17.45
C PHE A 590 -3.10 -5.69 -17.98
N TRP A 591 -3.80 -4.67 -18.50
CA TRP A 591 -3.16 -3.42 -18.92
C TRP A 591 -2.34 -2.79 -17.78
N ARG A 592 -2.92 -2.69 -16.58
CA ARG A 592 -2.24 -2.13 -15.40
C ARG A 592 -1.05 -2.97 -14.96
N LEU A 593 -1.12 -4.30 -15.08
CA LEU A 593 -0.02 -5.20 -14.76
C LEU A 593 1.16 -4.99 -15.72
N VAL A 594 0.90 -4.95 -17.03
CA VAL A 594 1.95 -4.70 -18.03
C VAL A 594 2.57 -3.32 -17.80
N ASP A 595 1.76 -2.29 -17.62
CA ASP A 595 2.22 -0.93 -17.36
C ASP A 595 3.03 -0.81 -16.04
N THR A 596 2.58 -1.47 -14.96
CA THR A 596 3.29 -1.46 -13.67
C THR A 596 4.66 -2.13 -13.75
N THR A 597 4.79 -3.17 -14.59
CA THR A 597 6.00 -4.00 -14.67
C THR A 597 6.99 -3.55 -15.74
N ARG A 598 6.50 -3.12 -16.90
CA ARG A 598 7.30 -2.71 -18.06
C ARG A 598 7.33 -1.20 -18.30
N GLY A 599 6.40 -0.46 -17.70
CA GLY A 599 6.17 0.95 -18.02
C GLY A 599 5.38 1.14 -19.31
N ALA A 600 4.84 2.34 -19.49
CA ALA A 600 4.20 2.77 -20.72
C ALA A 600 5.27 3.16 -21.77
N ALA A 601 5.68 2.20 -22.60
CA ALA A 601 6.54 2.42 -23.77
C ALA A 601 5.87 1.94 -25.08
N LEU A 602 4.55 1.76 -25.05
CA LEU A 602 3.78 1.33 -26.22
C LEU A 602 3.91 2.37 -27.33
N GLY A 603 4.40 1.95 -28.50
CA GLY A 603 4.66 2.83 -29.64
C GLY A 603 6.04 3.49 -29.65
N GLU A 604 6.85 3.33 -28.61
CA GLU A 604 8.26 3.79 -28.58
C GLU A 604 9.23 2.70 -29.07
N VAL A 605 8.84 1.44 -28.89
CA VAL A 605 9.60 0.25 -29.28
C VAL A 605 8.68 -0.77 -29.94
N ASP A 606 9.26 -1.74 -30.64
CA ASP A 606 8.56 -2.92 -31.19
C ASP A 606 7.66 -3.58 -30.13
N ASP A 607 6.42 -3.95 -30.50
CA ASP A 607 5.44 -4.51 -29.57
C ASP A 607 5.90 -5.83 -28.93
N VAL A 608 6.61 -6.67 -29.67
CA VAL A 608 7.22 -7.89 -29.14
C VAL A 608 8.35 -7.52 -28.17
N ARG A 609 9.10 -6.44 -28.43
CA ARG A 609 10.12 -5.95 -27.50
C ARG A 609 9.55 -5.37 -26.21
N TRP A 610 8.38 -4.72 -26.30
CA TRP A 610 7.71 -4.19 -25.12
C TRP A 610 7.08 -5.30 -24.27
N LEU A 611 6.26 -6.17 -24.89
CA LEU A 611 5.44 -7.17 -24.21
C LEU A 611 6.17 -8.51 -23.98
N GLY A 612 7.15 -8.85 -24.81
CA GLY A 612 7.79 -10.16 -24.83
C GLY A 612 8.39 -10.61 -23.49
N PRO A 613 9.15 -9.75 -22.78
CA PRO A 613 9.65 -10.08 -21.44
C PRO A 613 8.51 -10.37 -20.46
N PHE A 614 7.44 -9.57 -20.50
CA PHE A 614 6.26 -9.79 -19.66
C PHE A 614 5.56 -11.10 -20.01
N ALA A 615 5.42 -11.43 -21.30
CA ALA A 615 4.82 -12.69 -21.75
C ALA A 615 5.61 -13.91 -21.24
N ALA A 616 6.94 -13.85 -21.26
CA ALA A 616 7.80 -14.89 -20.68
C ALA A 616 7.56 -15.08 -19.18
N TRP A 617 7.50 -13.99 -18.40
CA TRP A 617 7.21 -14.05 -16.98
C TRP A 617 5.79 -14.53 -16.67
N TRP A 618 4.80 -14.01 -17.39
CA TRP A 618 3.39 -14.38 -17.26
C TRP A 618 3.18 -15.88 -17.45
N ALA A 619 3.86 -16.46 -18.44
CA ALA A 619 3.81 -17.90 -18.73
C ALA A 619 4.24 -18.76 -17.54
N LEU A 620 5.20 -18.28 -16.75
CA LEU A 620 5.74 -18.98 -15.60
C LEU A 620 4.86 -18.75 -14.35
N VAL A 621 4.27 -17.57 -14.18
CA VAL A 621 3.48 -17.27 -12.95
C VAL A 621 2.02 -17.72 -13.05
N ILE A 622 1.35 -17.46 -14.18
CA ILE A 622 -0.06 -17.78 -14.40
C ILE A 622 -0.26 -19.18 -15.02
N ASP A 623 0.78 -19.74 -15.65
CA ASP A 623 0.76 -21.05 -16.32
C ASP A 623 -0.24 -21.14 -17.51
N ARG A 624 -0.65 -19.98 -18.06
CA ARG A 624 -1.57 -19.89 -19.21
C ARG A 624 -1.24 -18.72 -20.15
N PRO A 625 -0.28 -18.88 -21.07
CA PRO A 625 0.04 -17.86 -22.08
C PRO A 625 -1.11 -17.52 -23.01
N ALA A 626 -1.95 -18.49 -23.39
CA ALA A 626 -3.10 -18.27 -24.26
C ALA A 626 -4.15 -17.28 -23.70
N LEU A 627 -4.15 -17.04 -22.39
CA LEU A 627 -4.99 -16.02 -21.77
C LEU A 627 -4.63 -14.61 -22.27
N LEU A 628 -3.37 -14.36 -22.64
CA LEU A 628 -2.94 -13.07 -23.20
C LEU A 628 -3.75 -12.71 -24.45
N LEU A 629 -4.01 -13.68 -25.35
CA LEU A 629 -4.84 -13.49 -26.54
C LEU A 629 -6.28 -13.09 -26.20
N GLN A 630 -6.84 -13.65 -25.14
CA GLN A 630 -8.19 -13.31 -24.69
C GLN A 630 -8.26 -11.91 -24.06
N LEU A 631 -7.16 -11.43 -23.48
CA LEU A 631 -7.05 -10.13 -22.80
C LEU A 631 -6.54 -9.01 -23.71
N ALA A 632 -6.23 -9.33 -24.98
CA ALA A 632 -5.75 -8.42 -26.02
C ALA A 632 -6.63 -7.18 -26.26
N THR A 633 -7.91 -7.24 -25.87
CA THR A 633 -8.86 -6.14 -26.05
C THR A 633 -8.43 -4.84 -25.36
N ALA A 634 -7.59 -4.92 -24.32
CA ALA A 634 -7.02 -3.74 -23.66
C ALA A 634 -5.78 -3.16 -24.36
N LEU A 635 -5.21 -3.87 -25.33
CA LEU A 635 -4.03 -3.45 -26.10
C LEU A 635 -4.33 -3.41 -27.62
N PRO A 636 -5.35 -2.68 -28.07
CA PRO A 636 -5.82 -2.70 -29.46
C PRO A 636 -4.87 -2.01 -30.46
N MET A 637 -3.72 -1.49 -30.01
CA MET A 637 -2.72 -0.82 -30.84
C MET A 637 -1.45 -1.66 -31.02
N ILE A 638 -1.49 -2.94 -30.63
CA ILE A 638 -0.42 -3.90 -30.88
C ILE A 638 -0.55 -4.45 -32.30
N ASP A 639 0.58 -4.60 -32.98
CA ASP A 639 0.70 -5.20 -34.31
C ASP A 639 0.03 -6.58 -34.39
N ALA A 640 -0.68 -6.80 -35.50
CA ALA A 640 -1.35 -8.06 -35.75
C ALA A 640 -0.33 -9.22 -35.75
N GLY A 641 -0.50 -10.18 -34.85
CA GLY A 641 0.39 -11.34 -34.70
C GLY A 641 1.53 -11.16 -33.69
N ALA A 642 1.82 -9.94 -33.20
CA ALA A 642 2.84 -9.73 -32.15
C ALA A 642 2.44 -10.43 -30.85
N LEU A 643 1.15 -10.38 -30.48
CA LEU A 643 0.63 -11.07 -29.31
C LEU A 643 0.61 -12.60 -29.48
N GLU A 644 0.28 -13.09 -30.67
CA GLU A 644 0.34 -14.53 -31.02
C GLU A 644 1.79 -15.04 -30.90
N THR A 645 2.73 -14.30 -31.49
CA THR A 645 4.16 -14.56 -31.39
C THR A 645 4.63 -14.59 -29.93
N CYS A 646 4.23 -13.59 -29.14
CA CYS A 646 4.51 -13.56 -27.70
C CYS A 646 3.97 -14.81 -26.99
N CYS A 647 2.75 -15.23 -27.29
CA CYS A 647 2.11 -16.41 -26.69
C CYS A 647 2.80 -17.72 -27.06
N ASP A 648 3.17 -17.89 -28.33
CA ASP A 648 3.79 -19.11 -28.83
C ASP A 648 5.20 -19.30 -28.28
N LEU A 649 5.99 -18.22 -28.23
CA LEU A 649 7.31 -18.23 -27.61
C LEU A 649 7.23 -18.41 -26.08
N ALA A 650 6.27 -17.76 -25.42
CA ALA A 650 5.99 -17.95 -24.00
C ALA A 650 5.58 -19.40 -23.68
N ASN A 651 4.76 -20.02 -24.53
CA ASN A 651 4.41 -21.45 -24.44
C ASN A 651 5.64 -22.34 -24.63
N THR A 652 6.56 -21.96 -25.52
CA THR A 652 7.82 -22.69 -25.73
C THR A 652 8.67 -22.68 -24.46
N ILE A 653 8.81 -21.52 -23.80
CA ILE A 653 9.51 -21.41 -22.51
C ILE A 653 8.84 -22.28 -21.45
N ARG A 654 7.52 -22.13 -21.28
CA ARG A 654 6.74 -22.91 -20.30
C ARG A 654 6.89 -24.42 -20.52
N ASN A 655 6.72 -24.88 -21.76
CA ASN A 655 6.83 -26.30 -22.12
C ASN A 655 8.25 -26.83 -21.91
N ALA A 656 9.28 -26.07 -22.28
CA ALA A 656 10.66 -26.47 -22.06
C ALA A 656 10.97 -26.63 -20.56
N VAL A 657 10.56 -25.67 -19.73
CA VAL A 657 10.71 -25.72 -18.27
C VAL A 657 9.90 -26.86 -17.66
N ALA A 658 8.64 -27.04 -18.07
CA ALA A 658 7.75 -28.08 -17.56
C ALA A 658 8.12 -29.50 -18.03
N SER A 659 8.77 -29.63 -19.20
CA SER A 659 9.22 -30.93 -19.72
C SER A 659 10.18 -31.66 -18.77
N GLY A 660 10.82 -30.92 -17.86
CA GLY A 660 11.77 -31.47 -16.91
C GLY A 660 12.99 -32.10 -17.58
N ALA A 661 13.34 -31.67 -18.81
CA ALA A 661 14.51 -32.14 -19.53
C ALA A 661 15.71 -32.12 -18.58
N ALA A 662 16.27 -33.32 -18.34
CA ALA A 662 17.12 -33.56 -17.18
C ALA A 662 18.32 -32.61 -17.18
N ASP A 663 18.64 -32.12 -15.98
CA ASP A 663 19.88 -31.41 -15.71
C ASP A 663 20.15 -30.20 -16.64
N GLY A 664 19.14 -29.36 -16.85
CA GLY A 664 19.31 -28.07 -17.53
C GLY A 664 19.40 -28.14 -19.06
N GLN A 665 19.00 -29.25 -19.68
CA GLN A 665 18.99 -29.36 -21.16
C GLN A 665 17.97 -28.43 -21.83
N TRP A 666 16.97 -27.96 -21.08
CA TRP A 666 15.98 -26.98 -21.54
C TRP A 666 16.55 -25.58 -21.80
N GLY A 667 17.73 -25.25 -21.27
CA GLY A 667 18.31 -23.90 -21.32
C GLY A 667 18.54 -23.36 -22.72
N LYS A 668 18.90 -24.22 -23.69
CA LYS A 668 19.10 -23.79 -25.08
C LYS A 668 17.79 -23.30 -25.72
N ALA A 669 16.73 -24.12 -25.61
CA ALA A 669 15.42 -23.77 -26.15
C ALA A 669 14.82 -22.53 -25.46
N VAL A 670 14.98 -22.43 -24.13
CA VAL A 670 14.56 -21.26 -23.36
C VAL A 670 15.35 -20.01 -23.76
N GLY A 671 16.67 -20.11 -23.96
CA GLY A 671 17.50 -18.99 -24.39
C GLY A 671 17.14 -18.47 -25.78
N GLU A 672 16.90 -19.38 -26.74
CA GLU A 672 16.44 -19.01 -28.09
C GLU A 672 15.07 -18.31 -28.04
N ALA A 673 14.13 -18.82 -27.24
CA ALA A 673 12.82 -18.21 -27.07
C ALA A 673 12.86 -16.85 -26.34
N LEU A 674 13.70 -16.71 -25.31
CA LEU A 674 13.90 -15.44 -24.59
C LEU A 674 14.51 -14.36 -25.50
N ALA A 675 15.49 -14.73 -26.34
CA ALA A 675 16.06 -13.80 -27.32
C ALA A 675 15.03 -13.35 -28.36
N ALA A 676 14.19 -14.28 -28.84
CA ALA A 676 13.09 -13.95 -29.75
C ALA A 676 12.01 -13.06 -29.11
N LEU A 677 11.86 -13.12 -27.78
CA LEU A 677 11.00 -12.23 -26.99
C LEU A 677 11.69 -10.92 -26.57
N HIS A 678 12.92 -10.65 -27.03
CA HIS A 678 13.75 -9.53 -26.57
C HIS A 678 13.87 -9.43 -25.04
N ALA A 679 13.93 -10.59 -24.38
CA ALA A 679 14.08 -10.71 -22.94
C ALA A 679 15.50 -11.14 -22.54
N ASP A 680 16.44 -11.21 -23.47
CA ASP A 680 17.78 -11.76 -23.29
C ASP A 680 18.64 -10.96 -22.30
N ASP A 681 18.44 -9.65 -22.22
CA ASP A 681 19.14 -8.73 -21.31
C ASP A 681 18.53 -8.67 -19.89
N THR A 682 17.38 -9.32 -19.68
CA THR A 682 16.62 -9.22 -18.42
C THR A 682 17.19 -10.06 -17.28
N GLU A 683 16.92 -9.65 -16.05
CA GLU A 683 17.25 -10.43 -14.85
C GLU A 683 16.58 -11.81 -14.84
N LEU A 684 15.35 -11.93 -15.36
CA LEU A 684 14.65 -13.21 -15.55
C LEU A 684 15.42 -14.15 -16.47
N SER A 685 15.92 -13.64 -17.61
CA SER A 685 16.75 -14.42 -18.54
C SER A 685 18.05 -14.88 -17.87
N SER A 686 18.76 -13.94 -17.22
CA SER A 686 19.99 -14.24 -16.48
C SER A 686 19.76 -15.33 -15.42
N ALA A 687 18.65 -15.26 -14.68
CA ALA A 687 18.31 -16.21 -13.64
C ALA A 687 17.90 -17.59 -14.19
N LEU A 688 17.07 -17.65 -15.25
CA LEU A 688 16.67 -18.90 -15.90
C LEU A 688 17.86 -19.63 -16.50
N LEU A 689 18.66 -18.94 -17.31
CA LEU A 689 19.83 -19.53 -17.96
C LEU A 689 20.93 -19.88 -16.94
N GLY A 690 21.08 -19.06 -15.91
CA GLY A 690 21.96 -19.34 -14.76
C GLY A 690 21.57 -20.62 -14.03
N LEU A 691 20.27 -20.82 -13.74
CA LEU A 691 19.78 -22.06 -13.14
C LEU A 691 19.97 -23.25 -14.06
N SER A 692 19.69 -23.10 -15.36
CA SER A 692 19.91 -24.16 -16.34
C SER A 692 21.38 -24.61 -16.36
N HIS A 693 22.32 -23.67 -16.32
CA HIS A 693 23.75 -23.97 -16.29
C HIS A 693 24.19 -24.61 -14.96
N ALA A 694 23.64 -24.16 -13.84
CA ALA A 694 23.89 -24.76 -12.52
C ALA A 694 23.37 -26.21 -12.45
N LEU A 695 22.17 -26.47 -12.96
CA LEU A 695 21.60 -27.82 -13.06
C LEU A 695 22.47 -28.72 -13.96
N GLY A 696 22.97 -28.20 -15.08
CA GLY A 696 23.88 -28.93 -15.97
C GLY A 696 25.21 -29.31 -15.32
N ARG A 697 25.80 -28.40 -14.53
CA ARG A 697 26.99 -28.71 -13.71
C ARG A 697 26.67 -29.72 -12.61
N PHE A 698 25.45 -29.70 -12.09
CA PHE A 698 24.98 -30.60 -11.04
C PHE A 698 24.61 -32.01 -11.56
N ALA A 699 24.38 -32.19 -12.87
CA ALA A 699 23.94 -33.42 -13.53
C ALA A 699 24.71 -34.69 -13.11
N GLY A 700 26.01 -34.54 -12.90
CA GLY A 700 26.91 -35.64 -12.54
C GLY A 700 27.19 -35.78 -11.06
N MET A 701 26.55 -35.00 -10.18
CA MET A 701 26.87 -34.97 -8.76
C MET A 701 26.31 -36.18 -8.00
N ALA A 702 27.06 -36.61 -6.98
CA ALA A 702 26.73 -37.70 -6.07
C ALA A 702 27.39 -37.43 -4.70
N GLY A 703 26.89 -38.06 -3.64
CA GLY A 703 27.35 -37.88 -2.25
C GLY A 703 28.84 -38.13 -2.02
N THR A 704 29.47 -38.91 -2.91
CA THR A 704 30.90 -39.28 -2.86
C THR A 704 31.83 -38.25 -3.48
N LYS A 705 31.32 -37.25 -4.22
CA LYS A 705 32.14 -36.25 -4.89
C LYS A 705 32.56 -35.13 -3.93
N PRO A 706 33.84 -34.73 -3.88
CA PRO A 706 34.29 -33.63 -3.04
C PRO A 706 33.74 -32.28 -3.51
N GLU A 707 33.39 -32.12 -4.78
CA GLU A 707 32.83 -30.88 -5.35
C GLU A 707 31.32 -30.70 -5.06
N LEU A 708 30.69 -31.62 -4.31
CA LEU A 708 29.25 -31.59 -4.05
C LEU A 708 28.80 -30.31 -3.33
N GLU A 709 29.49 -29.93 -2.25
CA GLU A 709 29.11 -28.74 -1.46
C GLU A 709 29.25 -27.43 -2.27
N PRO A 710 30.39 -27.17 -2.96
CA PRO A 710 30.50 -26.03 -3.88
C PRO A 710 29.42 -26.02 -4.98
N SER A 711 29.10 -27.19 -5.56
CA SER A 711 28.05 -27.31 -6.57
C SER A 711 26.65 -27.04 -5.99
N CYS A 712 26.39 -27.44 -4.74
CA CYS A 712 25.16 -27.10 -4.04
C CYS A 712 25.05 -25.59 -3.75
N VAL A 713 26.14 -24.89 -3.44
CA VAL A 713 26.13 -23.43 -3.24
C VAL A 713 25.69 -22.74 -4.53
N GLU A 714 26.29 -23.12 -5.65
CA GLU A 714 25.95 -22.58 -6.95
C GLU A 714 24.48 -22.83 -7.32
N LEU A 715 23.98 -24.04 -7.07
CA LEU A 715 22.58 -24.41 -7.29
C LEU A 715 21.61 -23.57 -6.45
N VAL A 716 21.93 -23.35 -5.16
CA VAL A 716 21.11 -22.52 -4.27
C VAL A 716 21.07 -21.07 -4.75
N LEU A 717 22.23 -20.48 -5.08
CA LEU A 717 22.30 -19.11 -5.57
C LEU A 717 21.48 -18.93 -6.85
N ALA A 718 21.58 -19.87 -7.79
CA ALA A 718 20.83 -19.81 -9.04
C ALA A 718 19.31 -19.99 -8.83
N ALA A 719 18.91 -20.91 -7.95
CA ALA A 719 17.50 -21.14 -7.61
C ALA A 719 16.87 -19.92 -6.93
N GLU A 720 17.56 -19.35 -5.94
CA GLU A 720 17.12 -18.16 -5.22
C GLU A 720 16.99 -16.94 -6.16
N ARG A 721 17.95 -16.77 -7.08
CA ARG A 721 17.91 -15.69 -8.08
C ARG A 721 16.70 -15.80 -9.00
N LEU A 722 16.36 -17.01 -9.45
CA LEU A 722 15.15 -17.24 -10.25
C LEU A 722 13.87 -16.94 -9.45
N ARG A 723 13.80 -17.41 -8.20
CA ARG A 723 12.67 -17.09 -7.32
C ARG A 723 12.47 -15.58 -7.20
N PHE A 724 13.55 -14.82 -6.99
CA PHE A 724 13.48 -13.37 -6.87
C PHE A 724 12.98 -12.70 -8.16
N ALA A 725 13.52 -13.09 -9.31
CA ALA A 725 13.09 -12.56 -10.60
C ALA A 725 11.60 -12.82 -10.89
N LEU A 726 11.07 -13.97 -10.43
CA LEU A 726 9.64 -14.29 -10.55
C LEU A 726 8.77 -13.53 -9.54
N ALA A 727 9.24 -13.32 -8.30
CA ALA A 727 8.53 -12.63 -7.23
C ALA A 727 8.51 -11.10 -7.36
N ASN A 728 9.46 -10.52 -8.10
CA ASN A 728 9.54 -9.09 -8.35
C ASN A 728 9.68 -8.81 -9.86
N PRO A 729 8.58 -8.84 -10.63
CA PRO A 729 8.62 -8.61 -12.08
C PRO A 729 9.17 -7.24 -12.48
N VAL A 730 9.06 -6.21 -11.63
CA VAL A 730 9.62 -4.87 -11.92
C VAL A 730 11.14 -4.92 -11.95
N LYS A 731 11.79 -5.73 -11.13
CA LYS A 731 13.24 -5.96 -11.23
C LYS A 731 13.56 -7.07 -12.24
N GLY A 732 12.76 -8.14 -12.24
CA GLY A 732 12.96 -9.33 -13.07
C GLY A 732 12.88 -9.07 -14.58
N LEU A 733 12.04 -8.14 -15.01
CA LEU A 733 11.80 -7.85 -16.43
C LEU A 733 12.64 -6.70 -16.99
N HIS A 734 13.55 -6.14 -16.19
CA HIS A 734 14.42 -5.03 -16.60
C HIS A 734 15.87 -5.53 -16.73
N PRO A 735 16.75 -4.75 -17.39
CA PRO A 735 18.13 -5.18 -17.63
C PRO A 735 18.84 -5.62 -16.36
N ALA A 736 19.58 -6.73 -16.44
CA ALA A 736 20.34 -7.27 -15.32
C ALA A 736 21.46 -6.29 -14.91
N ASN A 737 21.21 -5.46 -13.89
CA ASN A 737 22.20 -4.50 -13.40
C ASN A 737 23.22 -5.20 -12.48
N ALA A 738 24.52 -5.10 -12.82
CA ALA A 738 25.60 -5.60 -11.96
C ALA A 738 25.65 -4.92 -10.57
N ALA A 739 25.07 -3.72 -10.43
CA ALA A 739 24.95 -2.98 -9.18
C ALA A 739 23.88 -3.51 -8.21
N VAL A 740 23.03 -4.46 -8.63
CA VAL A 740 21.99 -5.10 -7.77
C VAL A 740 22.60 -5.97 -6.67
N ALA A 741 23.92 -6.22 -6.72
CA ALA A 741 24.67 -6.86 -5.64
C ALA A 741 24.63 -6.07 -4.31
N ASP A 742 24.24 -4.79 -4.33
CA ASP A 742 24.20 -3.91 -3.16
C ASP A 742 22.87 -3.93 -2.38
N ASP A 743 21.85 -4.66 -2.87
CA ASP A 743 20.55 -4.80 -2.22
C ASP A 743 20.62 -5.75 -1.00
N SER A 744 19.92 -5.40 0.08
CA SER A 744 19.87 -6.17 1.34
C SER A 744 19.46 -7.64 1.14
N LEU A 745 18.58 -7.89 0.15
CA LEU A 745 18.12 -9.23 -0.21
C LEU A 745 19.18 -10.07 -0.94
N SER A 746 19.97 -9.46 -1.84
CA SER A 746 21.10 -10.11 -2.52
C SER A 746 22.20 -10.51 -1.53
N ARG A 747 22.48 -9.65 -0.54
CA ARG A 747 23.42 -9.95 0.55
C ARG A 747 22.93 -11.12 1.41
N ASN A 748 21.66 -11.09 1.83
CA ASN A 748 21.04 -12.19 2.59
C ASN A 748 21.01 -13.54 1.84
N MET A 749 20.79 -13.52 0.51
CA MET A 749 20.86 -14.72 -0.33
C MET A 749 22.26 -15.32 -0.36
N THR A 750 23.29 -14.48 -0.48
CA THR A 750 24.69 -14.91 -0.55
C THR A 750 25.18 -15.46 0.79
N GLU A 751 24.79 -14.85 1.91
CA GLU A 751 25.18 -15.28 3.26
C GLU A 751 24.51 -16.61 3.67
N ASN A 752 23.27 -16.86 3.25
CA ASN A 752 22.56 -18.10 3.61
C ASN A 752 22.84 -19.28 2.69
N ALA A 753 23.33 -19.04 1.47
CA ALA A 753 23.56 -20.09 0.47
C ALA A 753 24.48 -21.22 0.95
N PRO A 754 25.62 -20.97 1.65
CA PRO A 754 26.47 -22.04 2.18
C PRO A 754 25.76 -22.95 3.18
N ARG A 755 24.89 -22.37 4.03
CA ARG A 755 24.15 -23.13 5.05
C ARG A 755 23.14 -24.09 4.40
N ILE A 756 22.37 -23.59 3.42
CA ILE A 756 21.39 -24.38 2.68
C ILE A 756 22.10 -25.43 1.82
N ALA A 757 23.21 -25.06 1.16
CA ALA A 757 24.03 -25.99 0.39
C ALA A 757 24.58 -27.15 1.24
N GLY A 758 25.01 -26.85 2.47
CA GLY A 758 25.41 -27.87 3.44
C GLY A 758 24.25 -28.77 3.91
N GLN A 759 23.01 -28.28 3.93
CA GLN A 759 21.82 -29.11 4.15
C GLN A 759 21.54 -30.02 2.95
N ILE A 760 21.62 -29.50 1.72
CA ILE A 760 21.41 -30.27 0.49
C ILE A 760 22.46 -31.38 0.35
N ALA A 761 23.74 -31.05 0.55
CA ALA A 761 24.82 -32.04 0.49
C ALA A 761 24.64 -33.15 1.54
N ARG A 762 24.21 -32.80 2.76
CA ARG A 762 23.87 -33.79 3.80
C ARG A 762 22.68 -34.65 3.40
N ALA A 763 21.60 -34.07 2.89
CA ALA A 763 20.42 -34.80 2.42
C ALA A 763 20.77 -35.78 1.29
N ILE A 764 21.66 -35.39 0.36
CA ILE A 764 22.14 -36.25 -0.73
C ILE A 764 22.98 -37.41 -0.20
N ARG A 765 23.91 -37.16 0.73
CA ARG A 765 24.75 -38.19 1.36
C ARG A 765 23.92 -39.18 2.19
N ALA A 766 22.93 -38.68 2.93
CA ALA A 766 22.03 -39.48 3.77
C ALA A 766 20.89 -40.14 2.98
N ARG A 767 20.65 -39.72 1.72
CA ARG A 767 19.51 -40.11 0.87
C ARG A 767 18.14 -39.77 1.51
N GLU A 768 18.06 -38.66 2.24
CA GLU A 768 16.88 -38.23 2.99
C GLU A 768 16.36 -36.88 2.46
N LEU A 769 15.51 -36.92 1.43
CA LEU A 769 14.97 -35.73 0.74
C LEU A 769 14.00 -34.91 1.62
N SER A 770 13.36 -35.51 2.61
CA SER A 770 12.45 -34.83 3.55
C SER A 770 13.14 -33.70 4.32
N MET A 771 14.47 -33.75 4.47
CA MET A 771 15.27 -32.66 5.06
C MET A 771 15.16 -31.34 4.29
N LEU A 772 14.72 -31.37 3.03
CA LEU A 772 14.70 -30.23 2.13
C LEU A 772 13.29 -29.70 1.83
N GLU A 773 12.22 -30.29 2.37
CA GLU A 773 10.82 -29.92 2.05
C GLU A 773 10.53 -28.44 2.28
N VAL A 774 11.02 -27.86 3.37
CA VAL A 774 10.81 -26.44 3.68
C VAL A 774 11.55 -25.54 2.70
N TRP A 775 12.77 -25.91 2.31
CA TRP A 775 13.51 -25.15 1.31
C TRP A 775 12.84 -25.25 -0.06
N PHE A 776 12.46 -26.44 -0.51
CA PHE A 776 11.71 -26.62 -1.75
C PHE A 776 10.42 -25.80 -1.76
N SER A 777 9.67 -25.79 -0.66
CA SER A 777 8.45 -24.97 -0.53
C SER A 777 8.73 -23.47 -0.66
N SER A 778 9.89 -23.00 -0.18
CA SER A 778 10.27 -21.59 -0.23
C SER A 778 10.70 -21.08 -1.62
N LEU A 779 11.03 -21.98 -2.54
CA LEU A 779 11.52 -21.65 -3.88
C LEU A 779 10.41 -21.29 -4.88
N GLY A 780 9.15 -21.57 -4.54
CA GLY A 780 8.03 -21.50 -5.47
C GLY A 780 7.97 -22.72 -6.40
N PRO A 781 6.82 -22.96 -7.05
CA PRO A 781 6.52 -24.26 -7.68
C PRO A 781 7.47 -24.62 -8.85
N ILE A 782 7.83 -23.65 -9.68
CA ILE A 782 8.70 -23.89 -10.85
C ILE A 782 10.12 -24.21 -10.42
N THR A 783 10.73 -23.30 -9.65
CA THR A 783 12.11 -23.45 -9.19
C THR A 783 12.25 -24.71 -8.33
N SER A 784 11.27 -24.98 -7.46
CA SER A 784 11.21 -26.20 -6.65
C SER A 784 11.22 -27.46 -7.53
N ALA A 785 10.32 -27.58 -8.51
CA ALA A 785 10.21 -28.75 -9.36
C ALA A 785 11.50 -29.05 -10.15
N LEU A 786 12.15 -28.01 -10.68
CA LEU A 786 13.41 -28.14 -11.41
C LEU A 786 14.55 -28.63 -10.52
N VAL A 787 14.71 -28.00 -9.35
CA VAL A 787 15.81 -28.30 -8.42
C VAL A 787 15.61 -29.65 -7.74
N GLU A 788 14.39 -29.96 -7.31
CA GLU A 788 14.06 -31.23 -6.67
C GLU A 788 14.35 -32.43 -7.57
N SER A 789 14.02 -32.32 -8.87
CA SER A 789 14.32 -33.37 -9.86
C SER A 789 15.82 -33.70 -9.93
N SER A 790 16.68 -32.69 -10.04
CA SER A 790 18.13 -32.89 -10.09
C SER A 790 18.74 -33.35 -8.76
N VAL A 791 18.26 -32.85 -7.61
CA VAL A 791 18.68 -33.34 -6.29
C VAL A 791 18.29 -34.81 -6.10
N ARG A 792 17.08 -35.19 -6.51
CA ARG A 792 16.62 -36.59 -6.50
C ARG A 792 17.48 -37.48 -7.42
N GLY A 793 17.92 -36.95 -8.56
CA GLY A 793 18.91 -37.58 -9.43
C GLY A 793 20.24 -37.84 -8.71
N ALA A 794 20.76 -36.86 -7.98
CA ALA A 794 22.00 -37.01 -7.20
C ALA A 794 21.85 -38.05 -6.08
N VAL A 795 20.73 -38.05 -5.37
CA VAL A 795 20.39 -39.07 -4.34
C VAL A 795 20.37 -40.49 -4.91
N ARG A 796 19.88 -40.66 -6.15
CA ARG A 796 19.87 -41.97 -6.84
C ARG A 796 21.28 -42.43 -7.23
N ARG A 797 22.19 -41.50 -7.56
CA ARG A 797 23.59 -41.78 -7.91
C ARG A 797 24.48 -42.01 -6.69
N THR A 798 24.09 -41.51 -5.52
CA THR A 798 24.82 -41.72 -4.27
C THR A 798 24.66 -43.18 -3.79
N PRO A 799 25.75 -43.92 -3.55
CA PRO A 799 25.68 -45.25 -2.95
C PRO A 799 24.94 -45.21 -1.61
N PRO A 800 24.17 -46.27 -1.24
CA PRO A 800 23.59 -46.34 0.09
C PRO A 800 24.72 -46.25 1.14
N PRO A 801 24.53 -45.48 2.23
CA PRO A 801 25.54 -45.40 3.27
C PRO A 801 25.84 -46.81 3.80
N PRO A 802 27.10 -47.11 4.19
CA PRO A 802 27.44 -48.40 4.79
C PRO A 802 26.50 -48.68 5.98
N PRO A 803 26.10 -49.94 6.23
CA PRO A 803 25.22 -50.26 7.33
C PRO A 803 25.87 -49.73 8.61
N ALA A 804 25.22 -48.73 9.20
CA ALA A 804 25.64 -48.20 10.48
C ALA A 804 25.67 -49.37 11.50
N PRO A 805 26.64 -49.40 12.44
CA PRO A 805 26.57 -50.33 13.55
C PRO A 805 25.19 -50.22 14.18
N LYS A 806 24.56 -51.38 14.47
CA LYS A 806 23.19 -51.50 14.99
C LYS A 806 22.90 -50.33 15.93
N LYS A 807 22.04 -49.40 15.50
CA LYS A 807 21.41 -48.43 16.38
C LYS A 807 20.78 -49.24 17.50
N GLU A 808 21.15 -48.94 18.74
CA GLU A 808 20.41 -49.42 19.90
C GLU A 808 18.92 -49.19 19.62
N GLU A 809 18.10 -50.21 19.89
CA GLU A 809 16.65 -50.10 19.74
C GLU A 809 16.19 -48.79 20.39
N PRO A 810 15.36 -47.99 19.71
CA PRO A 810 14.92 -46.73 20.27
C PRO A 810 14.26 -47.01 21.62
N ARG A 811 14.73 -46.34 22.68
CA ARG A 811 14.06 -46.43 23.98
C ARG A 811 12.65 -45.88 23.81
N VAL A 812 11.65 -46.72 24.04
CA VAL A 812 10.24 -46.36 24.03
C VAL A 812 9.73 -46.38 25.48
N ILE A 813 9.02 -45.32 25.88
CA ILE A 813 8.29 -45.27 27.15
C ILE A 813 6.80 -45.17 26.80
N GLU A 814 6.01 -46.20 27.15
CA GLU A 814 4.55 -46.27 26.89
C GLU A 814 4.11 -45.82 25.49
N GLY A 815 4.81 -46.29 24.45
CA GLY A 815 4.49 -45.94 23.07
C GLY A 815 5.03 -44.58 22.59
N TYR A 816 5.84 -43.87 23.39
CA TYR A 816 6.55 -42.67 22.96
C TYR A 816 8.03 -42.99 22.71
N GLU A 817 8.47 -42.81 21.47
CA GLU A 817 9.86 -42.97 21.04
C GLU A 817 10.70 -41.77 21.50
N LEU A 818 11.74 -42.02 22.31
CA LEU A 818 12.68 -40.99 22.76
C LEU A 818 13.61 -40.58 21.60
N ILE A 819 13.43 -39.37 21.07
CA ILE A 819 14.23 -38.87 19.94
C ILE A 819 15.53 -38.23 20.45
N LYS A 820 15.42 -37.24 21.33
CA LYS A 820 16.59 -36.53 21.90
C LYS A 820 16.23 -35.82 23.21
N PRO A 821 17.19 -35.64 24.14
CA PRO A 821 16.97 -34.78 25.29
C PRO A 821 16.86 -33.32 24.84
N LEU A 822 15.90 -32.58 25.41
CA LEU A 822 15.71 -31.13 25.22
C LEU A 822 16.31 -30.32 26.36
N GLY A 823 16.41 -30.89 27.56
CA GLY A 823 17.04 -30.24 28.70
C GLY A 823 16.91 -31.05 29.99
N GLU A 824 17.66 -30.65 31.01
CA GLU A 824 17.59 -31.20 32.37
C GLU A 824 17.20 -30.08 33.34
N GLY A 825 16.03 -30.20 33.97
CA GLY A 825 15.54 -29.23 34.96
C GLY A 825 15.88 -29.65 36.40
N GLY A 826 15.36 -28.92 37.39
CA GLY A 826 15.52 -29.28 38.81
C GLY A 826 14.83 -30.58 39.21
N ILE A 827 13.67 -30.87 38.60
CA ILE A 827 12.73 -31.92 39.02
C ILE A 827 12.68 -33.11 38.03
N GLY A 828 13.23 -32.97 36.81
CA GLY A 828 13.19 -34.03 35.79
C GLY A 828 14.03 -33.78 34.54
N THR A 829 14.12 -34.77 33.67
CA THR A 829 14.67 -34.66 32.31
C THR A 829 13.54 -34.52 31.30
N VAL A 830 13.75 -33.66 30.30
CA VAL A 830 12.77 -33.32 29.27
C VAL A 830 13.28 -33.85 27.93
N TRP A 831 12.43 -34.60 27.23
CA TRP A 831 12.77 -35.27 25.98
C TRP A 831 11.82 -34.86 24.87
N LEU A 832 12.36 -34.72 23.66
CA LEU A 832 11.55 -34.69 22.45
C LEU A 832 11.15 -36.13 22.12
N VAL A 833 9.86 -36.37 21.96
CA VAL A 833 9.33 -37.70 21.67
C VAL A 833 8.38 -37.68 20.49
N ARG A 834 8.20 -38.85 19.88
CA ARG A 834 7.20 -39.10 18.85
C ARG A 834 6.39 -40.32 19.21
N LYS A 835 5.07 -40.25 19.02
CA LYS A 835 4.20 -41.42 19.10
C LYS A 835 4.17 -42.08 17.70
N PRO A 836 4.47 -43.38 17.56
CA PRO A 836 4.35 -44.06 16.28
C PRO A 836 2.97 -43.87 15.66
N GLY A 837 2.93 -43.46 14.38
CA GLY A 837 1.69 -43.14 13.66
C GLY A 837 1.15 -41.72 13.88
N ALA A 838 1.82 -40.87 14.68
CA ALA A 838 1.50 -39.45 14.79
C ALA A 838 2.51 -38.60 14.00
N ASP A 839 2.01 -37.71 13.14
CA ASP A 839 2.84 -36.76 12.36
C ASP A 839 3.34 -35.56 13.18
N ARG A 840 3.04 -35.53 14.49
CA ARG A 840 3.43 -34.44 15.41
C ARG A 840 4.39 -34.93 16.49
N LEU A 841 5.28 -34.03 16.90
CA LEU A 841 6.20 -34.20 18.01
C LEU A 841 5.53 -33.80 19.32
N PHE A 842 6.02 -34.39 20.41
CA PHE A 842 5.60 -34.08 21.78
C PHE A 842 6.81 -33.91 22.69
N VAL A 843 6.57 -33.39 23.89
CA VAL A 843 7.59 -33.26 24.93
C VAL A 843 7.25 -34.24 26.05
N LEU A 844 8.19 -35.10 26.42
CA LEU A 844 8.07 -36.03 27.54
C LEU A 844 8.94 -35.55 28.71
N LYS A 845 8.33 -35.26 29.85
CA LYS A 845 9.01 -34.94 31.10
C LYS A 845 8.98 -36.16 32.02
N ILE A 846 10.16 -36.60 32.49
CA ILE A 846 10.32 -37.72 33.42
C ILE A 846 11.17 -37.30 34.63
N PRO A 847 10.91 -37.79 35.85
CA PRO A 847 11.76 -37.54 37.02
C PRO A 847 13.21 -37.98 36.79
N LYS A 848 14.17 -37.32 37.46
CA LYS A 848 15.58 -37.70 37.36
C LYS A 848 15.82 -39.11 37.90
N ALA A 849 16.41 -39.96 37.08
CA ALA A 849 16.77 -41.33 37.46
C ALA A 849 17.71 -41.38 38.68
N ASP A 850 18.63 -40.42 38.79
CA ASP A 850 19.58 -40.36 39.91
C ASP A 850 18.93 -39.90 41.22
N ALA A 851 17.95 -38.99 41.16
CA ALA A 851 17.19 -38.54 42.32
C ALA A 851 16.27 -39.63 42.89
N LEU A 852 15.70 -40.48 42.02
CA LEU A 852 14.91 -41.65 42.44
C LEU A 852 15.77 -42.79 43.00
N LYS A 853 17.06 -42.87 42.61
CA LYS A 853 18.01 -43.88 43.10
C LYS A 853 18.68 -43.51 44.42
N SER A 854 18.83 -42.22 44.72
CA SER A 854 19.46 -41.70 45.95
C SER A 854 18.47 -41.33 47.07
N ALA A 855 17.17 -41.23 46.75
CA ALA A 855 16.10 -40.90 47.70
C ALA A 855 15.75 -42.08 48.63
N ASN A 856 15.47 -41.77 49.90
CA ASN A 856 14.82 -42.74 50.80
C ASN A 856 13.33 -42.94 50.41
N GLU A 857 12.68 -43.95 51.00
CA GLU A 857 11.31 -44.35 50.60
C GLU A 857 10.27 -43.23 50.75
N VAL A 858 10.46 -42.33 51.72
CA VAL A 858 9.61 -41.16 51.98
C VAL A 858 9.85 -40.07 50.93
N GLU A 859 11.10 -39.76 50.60
CA GLU A 859 11.47 -38.79 49.56
C GLU A 859 11.02 -39.25 48.17
N ARG A 860 11.16 -40.54 47.88
CA ARG A 860 10.70 -41.14 46.63
C ARG A 860 9.18 -41.03 46.51
N ALA A 861 8.44 -41.34 47.57
CA ALA A 861 6.99 -41.15 47.60
C ALA A 861 6.58 -39.68 47.40
N GLY A 862 7.33 -38.73 47.98
CA GLY A 862 7.10 -37.29 47.82
C GLY A 862 7.30 -36.79 46.38
N ILE A 863 8.38 -37.21 45.69
CA ILE A 863 8.66 -36.85 44.29
C ILE A 863 7.60 -37.44 43.35
N LEU A 864 7.20 -38.69 43.59
CA LEU A 864 6.16 -39.35 42.80
C LEU A 864 4.79 -38.66 43.00
N ALA A 865 4.45 -38.30 44.24
CA ALA A 865 3.21 -37.60 44.55
C ALA A 865 3.16 -36.21 43.89
N SER A 866 4.26 -35.44 43.88
CA SER A 866 4.25 -34.11 43.25
C SER A 866 4.04 -34.14 41.74
N PHE A 867 4.62 -35.12 41.03
CA PHE A 867 4.39 -35.30 39.58
C PHE A 867 2.95 -35.71 39.27
N VAL A 868 2.37 -36.59 40.10
CA VAL A 868 0.97 -37.02 39.95
C VAL A 868 0.01 -35.86 40.23
N GLU A 869 0.29 -35.03 41.23
CA GLU A 869 -0.51 -33.85 41.54
C GLU A 869 -0.36 -32.74 40.50
N GLU A 870 0.85 -32.46 39.97
CA GLU A 870 1.07 -31.56 38.82
C GLU A 870 0.23 -32.01 37.61
N ALA A 871 0.29 -33.31 37.30
CA ALA A 871 -0.45 -33.87 36.18
C ALA A 871 -1.98 -33.88 36.40
N LYS A 872 -2.46 -34.06 37.64
CA LYS A 872 -3.91 -34.00 37.96
C LYS A 872 -4.44 -32.57 37.95
N ALA A 873 -3.72 -31.63 38.56
CA ALA A 873 -4.11 -30.23 38.69
C ALA A 873 -4.41 -29.61 37.31
N LEU A 874 -3.61 -29.97 36.31
CA LEU A 874 -3.67 -29.41 34.97
C LEU A 874 -4.47 -30.25 33.97
N ALA A 875 -4.88 -31.47 34.32
CA ALA A 875 -5.55 -32.45 33.43
C ALA A 875 -6.96 -32.06 32.92
N GLY A 876 -7.38 -30.80 33.04
CA GLY A 876 -8.63 -30.29 32.49
C GLY A 876 -8.55 -28.82 32.04
N LEU A 877 -7.37 -28.20 32.10
CA LEU A 877 -7.18 -26.80 31.75
C LEU A 877 -6.70 -26.69 30.30
N TYR A 878 -7.57 -26.20 29.41
CA TYR A 878 -7.23 -25.92 28.02
C TYR A 878 -7.29 -24.42 27.76
N HIS A 879 -6.14 -23.79 27.56
CA HIS A 879 -6.05 -22.36 27.29
C HIS A 879 -4.90 -22.07 26.30
N PRO A 880 -5.06 -21.20 25.30
CA PRO A 880 -4.04 -20.94 24.28
C PRO A 880 -2.71 -20.41 24.85
N ASN A 881 -2.76 -19.75 26.01
CA ASN A 881 -1.57 -19.20 26.70
C ASN A 881 -1.04 -20.08 27.85
N VAL A 882 -1.46 -21.34 27.96
CA VAL A 882 -0.97 -22.31 28.95
C VAL A 882 -0.61 -23.60 28.24
N ALA A 883 0.57 -24.16 28.48
CA ALA A 883 1.01 -25.36 27.77
C ALA A 883 0.11 -26.56 28.07
N ASN A 884 -0.39 -27.20 27.02
CA ASN A 884 -1.37 -28.26 27.16
C ASN A 884 -0.71 -29.61 27.52
N ILE A 885 -1.30 -30.31 28.49
CA ILE A 885 -0.96 -31.70 28.82
C ILE A 885 -1.75 -32.61 27.89
N ILE A 886 -1.03 -33.43 27.13
CA ILE A 886 -1.60 -34.35 26.14
C ILE A 886 -1.91 -35.71 26.77
N ASP A 887 -1.01 -36.20 27.62
CA ASP A 887 -1.08 -37.55 28.18
C ASP A 887 -0.26 -37.63 29.48
N ARG A 888 -0.55 -38.61 30.32
CA ARG A 888 0.17 -38.88 31.57
C ARG A 888 0.07 -40.35 31.93
N GLY A 889 1.12 -40.91 32.53
CA GLY A 889 1.12 -42.30 32.95
C GLY A 889 2.27 -42.64 33.87
N VAL A 890 2.42 -43.93 34.15
CA VAL A 890 3.53 -44.50 34.91
C VAL A 890 4.11 -45.64 34.10
N SER A 891 5.43 -45.64 33.90
CA SER A 891 6.16 -46.73 33.25
C SER A 891 7.30 -47.18 34.15
N ASN A 892 7.36 -48.48 34.48
CA ASN A 892 8.33 -49.05 35.42
C ASN A 892 8.43 -48.26 36.75
N ASP A 893 7.28 -47.94 37.37
CA ASP A 893 7.16 -47.15 38.60
C ASP A 893 7.69 -45.71 38.53
N VAL A 894 7.91 -45.17 37.32
CA VAL A 894 8.32 -43.79 37.07
C VAL A 894 7.19 -43.05 36.33
N PRO A 895 6.62 -41.97 36.90
CA PRO A 895 5.60 -41.17 36.25
C PRO A 895 6.20 -40.40 35.08
N PHE A 896 5.41 -40.18 34.04
CA PHE A 896 5.78 -39.33 32.92
C PHE A 896 4.63 -38.39 32.55
N LEU A 897 4.99 -37.23 32.01
CA LEU A 897 4.06 -36.24 31.50
C LEU A 897 4.35 -35.96 30.03
N VAL A 898 3.32 -36.03 29.19
CA VAL A 898 3.40 -35.67 27.77
C VAL A 898 2.75 -34.31 27.57
N LEU A 899 3.53 -33.37 27.06
CA LEU A 899 3.15 -31.99 26.80
C LEU A 899 3.16 -31.74 25.28
N GLU A 900 2.44 -30.71 24.86
CA GLU A 900 2.58 -30.22 23.48
C GLU A 900 4.01 -29.75 23.20
N TYR A 901 4.49 -29.99 21.98
CA TYR A 901 5.77 -29.44 21.54
C TYR A 901 5.58 -28.02 21.00
N LEU A 902 6.17 -27.04 21.69
CA LEU A 902 6.11 -25.63 21.30
C LEU A 902 7.30 -25.26 20.41
N ILE A 903 7.01 -24.66 19.25
CA ILE A 903 8.03 -24.14 18.33
C ILE A 903 8.29 -22.67 18.67
N GLY A 904 9.55 -22.32 18.95
CA GLY A 904 9.94 -20.96 19.29
C GLY A 904 11.08 -20.93 20.30
N ALA A 905 11.03 -19.98 21.24
CA ALA A 905 12.01 -19.84 22.30
C ALA A 905 11.34 -19.34 23.60
N ASP A 906 11.93 -19.68 24.75
CA ASP A 906 11.58 -18.99 25.98
C ASP A 906 12.03 -17.51 25.96
N LEU A 907 11.35 -16.69 26.76
CA LEU A 907 11.56 -15.25 26.82
C LEU A 907 12.99 -14.90 27.26
N ARG A 908 13.63 -15.76 28.07
CA ARG A 908 15.03 -15.60 28.49
C ARG A 908 15.98 -15.65 27.28
N HIS A 909 15.87 -16.69 26.45
CA HIS A 909 16.65 -16.82 25.23
C HIS A 909 16.32 -15.70 24.24
N TYR A 910 15.05 -15.29 24.16
CA TYR A 910 14.63 -14.16 23.31
C TYR A 910 15.27 -12.84 23.74
N SER A 911 15.32 -12.56 25.05
CA SER A 911 15.90 -11.34 25.61
C SER A 911 17.43 -11.33 25.66
N TYR A 912 18.11 -12.48 25.60
CA TYR A 912 19.58 -12.50 25.67
C TYR A 912 20.28 -11.88 24.47
N ALA A 913 19.66 -11.86 23.31
CA ALA A 913 20.23 -11.21 22.14
C ALA A 913 20.22 -9.67 22.22
N ARG A 914 19.23 -9.10 22.92
CA ARG A 914 19.00 -7.66 23.08
C ARG A 914 17.98 -7.42 24.20
N LEU A 915 18.10 -6.35 24.97
CA LEU A 915 17.04 -5.99 25.93
C LEU A 915 15.73 -5.66 25.20
N MET A 916 14.60 -6.11 25.75
CA MET A 916 13.27 -5.87 25.17
C MET A 916 12.82 -4.44 25.44
N SER A 917 12.22 -3.82 24.43
CA SER A 917 11.46 -2.59 24.61
C SER A 917 10.12 -2.89 25.28
N LEU A 918 9.56 -1.89 25.95
CA LEU A 918 8.24 -2.00 26.55
C LEU A 918 7.15 -2.27 25.49
N PHE A 919 7.32 -1.72 24.30
CA PHE A 919 6.41 -1.95 23.17
C PHE A 919 6.38 -3.42 22.74
N GLU A 920 7.54 -4.08 22.64
CA GLU A 920 7.63 -5.52 22.33
C GLU A 920 6.93 -6.39 23.39
N LEU A 921 6.89 -5.93 24.64
CA LEU A 921 6.29 -6.65 25.75
C LEU A 921 4.77 -6.55 25.83
N ARG A 922 4.11 -5.66 25.04
CA ARG A 922 2.65 -5.44 25.15
C ARG A 922 1.86 -6.75 25.06
N SER A 923 2.14 -7.55 24.03
CA SER A 923 1.42 -8.80 23.77
C SER A 923 1.89 -9.89 24.72
N VAL A 924 3.20 -9.95 24.99
CA VAL A 924 3.80 -10.92 25.91
C VAL A 924 3.19 -10.83 27.30
N VAL A 925 3.06 -9.62 27.85
CA VAL A 925 2.48 -9.38 29.18
C VAL A 925 1.00 -9.71 29.18
N LEU A 926 0.23 -9.20 28.20
CA LEU A 926 -1.21 -9.45 28.14
C LEU A 926 -1.55 -10.94 28.02
N GLU A 927 -0.83 -11.66 27.16
CA GLU A 927 -1.02 -13.10 26.95
C GLU A 927 -0.56 -13.94 28.15
N SER A 928 0.54 -13.57 28.79
CA SER A 928 0.98 -14.19 30.04
C SER A 928 -0.06 -14.01 31.13
N CYS A 929 -0.63 -12.80 31.26
CA CYS A 929 -1.73 -12.50 32.18
C CYS A 929 -2.99 -13.32 31.89
N ALA A 930 -3.32 -13.56 30.62
CA ALA A 930 -4.44 -14.42 30.23
C ALA A 930 -4.20 -15.87 30.65
N GLY A 931 -3.00 -16.40 30.44
CA GLY A 931 -2.62 -17.74 30.91
C GLY A 931 -2.65 -17.88 32.43
N LEU A 932 -2.13 -16.89 33.15
CA LEU A 932 -2.16 -16.85 34.62
C LEU A 932 -3.60 -16.77 35.15
N ALA A 933 -4.45 -15.93 34.56
CA ALA A 933 -5.85 -15.84 34.95
C ALA A 933 -6.59 -17.17 34.75
N ALA A 934 -6.29 -17.90 33.67
CA ALA A 934 -6.83 -19.24 33.44
C ALA A 934 -6.39 -20.23 34.53
N LEU A 935 -5.10 -20.24 34.90
CA LEU A 935 -4.58 -21.06 36.01
C LEU A 935 -5.24 -20.70 37.35
N HIS A 936 -5.34 -19.41 37.67
CA HIS A 936 -5.93 -18.94 38.92
C HIS A 936 -7.42 -19.27 39.01
N SER A 937 -8.14 -19.21 37.89
CA SER A 937 -9.55 -19.62 37.83
C SER A 937 -9.76 -21.12 38.10
N ALA A 938 -8.74 -21.94 37.83
CA ALA A 938 -8.70 -23.36 38.18
C ALA A 938 -8.23 -23.61 39.64
N GLY A 939 -8.04 -22.55 40.44
CA GLY A 939 -7.57 -22.65 41.82
C GLY A 939 -6.08 -23.01 41.94
N LEU A 940 -5.29 -22.74 40.91
CA LEU A 940 -3.87 -23.06 40.83
C LEU A 940 -3.02 -21.79 40.81
N VAL A 941 -1.86 -21.82 41.45
CA VAL A 941 -0.86 -20.73 41.41
C VAL A 941 0.44 -21.28 40.84
N HIS A 942 1.10 -20.54 39.93
CA HIS A 942 2.29 -21.03 39.24
C HIS A 942 3.55 -21.04 40.10
N ARG A 943 3.76 -20.01 40.93
CA ARG A 943 4.84 -19.88 41.94
C ARG A 943 6.29 -19.75 41.41
N ASP A 944 6.51 -19.81 40.10
CA ASP A 944 7.86 -19.73 39.50
C ASP A 944 7.84 -19.03 38.13
N ILE A 945 7.08 -17.94 38.01
CA ILE A 945 7.10 -17.11 36.79
C ILE A 945 8.46 -16.41 36.67
N LYS A 946 9.09 -16.60 35.51
CA LYS A 946 10.40 -16.04 35.14
C LYS A 946 10.56 -16.09 33.61
N PRO A 947 11.54 -15.39 33.02
CA PRO A 947 11.72 -15.39 31.57
C PRO A 947 11.87 -16.79 30.94
N ALA A 948 12.45 -17.76 31.65
CA ALA A 948 12.60 -19.14 31.13
C ALA A 948 11.27 -19.93 31.06
N ASN A 949 10.22 -19.45 31.74
CA ASN A 949 8.93 -20.14 31.85
C ASN A 949 7.82 -19.47 31.01
N LEU A 950 8.17 -18.46 30.21
CA LEU A 950 7.28 -17.83 29.23
C LEU A 950 7.78 -18.15 27.83
N TRP A 951 7.06 -18.99 27.10
CA TRP A 951 7.45 -19.45 25.78
C TRP A 951 6.81 -18.61 24.68
N LEU A 952 7.62 -18.01 23.80
CA LEU A 952 7.14 -17.30 22.63
C LEU A 952 7.01 -18.29 21.47
N ARG A 953 5.78 -18.52 21.00
CA ARG A 953 5.56 -19.24 19.74
C ARG A 953 6.01 -18.36 18.60
N LEU A 954 6.97 -18.83 17.83
CA LEU A 954 7.52 -18.10 16.68
C LEU A 954 7.24 -18.90 15.41
N PRO A 955 7.02 -18.24 14.26
CA PRO A 955 6.78 -18.89 12.98
C PRO A 955 8.09 -19.47 12.39
N LEU A 956 8.78 -20.33 13.15
CA LEU A 956 10.03 -20.99 12.72
C LEU A 956 9.69 -22.21 11.86
N ALA A 957 10.18 -22.24 10.62
CA ALA A 957 9.90 -23.32 9.68
C ALA A 957 10.98 -24.42 9.73
N GLY A 958 10.59 -25.68 9.53
CA GLY A 958 11.54 -26.77 9.22
C GLY A 958 12.55 -27.15 10.30
N GLY A 959 12.18 -27.00 11.58
CA GLY A 959 13.08 -27.31 12.71
C GLY A 959 14.20 -26.28 12.90
N GLU A 960 14.06 -25.09 12.30
CA GLU A 960 14.88 -23.93 12.58
C GLU A 960 14.89 -23.61 14.09
N LYS A 961 16.09 -23.39 14.62
CA LYS A 961 16.26 -22.93 16.00
C LYS A 961 16.14 -21.42 16.03
N PHE A 962 15.60 -20.90 17.12
CA PHE A 962 15.62 -19.46 17.36
C PHE A 962 17.06 -18.93 17.35
N ASP A 963 17.21 -17.82 16.64
CA ASP A 963 18.42 -17.00 16.52
C ASP A 963 17.97 -15.56 16.73
N GLY A 964 18.46 -14.93 17.80
CA GLY A 964 18.01 -13.60 18.20
C GLY A 964 18.45 -12.47 17.27
N ALA A 965 19.42 -12.67 16.38
CA ALA A 965 19.76 -11.70 15.34
C ALA A 965 18.75 -11.76 14.17
N LYS A 966 18.20 -12.95 13.90
CA LYS A 966 17.33 -13.21 12.74
C LYS A 966 15.84 -13.13 13.05
N HIS A 967 15.42 -13.62 14.22
CA HIS A 967 14.03 -13.88 14.53
C HIS A 967 13.42 -12.88 15.52
N ARG A 968 14.15 -11.82 15.84
CA ARG A 968 13.74 -10.80 16.81
C ARG A 968 13.33 -9.48 16.16
N ASP A 969 13.39 -9.40 14.84
CA ASP A 969 12.74 -8.34 14.08
C ASP A 969 11.22 -8.64 14.03
N PRO A 970 10.38 -7.82 14.68
CA PRO A 970 8.92 -8.02 14.66
C PRO A 970 8.33 -7.99 13.25
N ALA A 971 9.00 -7.36 12.28
CA ALA A 971 8.58 -7.37 10.88
C ALA A 971 8.88 -8.70 10.16
N LEU A 972 9.80 -9.50 10.67
CA LEU A 972 10.23 -10.78 10.07
C LEU A 972 9.65 -12.01 10.78
N ALA A 973 9.52 -11.96 12.11
CA ALA A 973 9.06 -13.11 12.91
C ALA A 973 8.33 -12.67 14.18
N GLN A 974 7.17 -12.01 14.03
CA GLN A 974 6.32 -11.67 15.17
C GLN A 974 5.95 -12.91 15.99
N PRO A 975 6.09 -12.89 17.33
CA PRO A 975 5.53 -13.94 18.18
C PRO A 975 4.03 -14.12 17.91
N LEU A 976 3.65 -15.35 17.58
CA LEU A 976 2.25 -15.73 17.31
C LEU A 976 1.41 -15.74 18.58
N SER A 977 2.04 -16.09 19.70
CA SER A 977 1.43 -16.12 21.03
C SER A 977 2.48 -16.42 22.10
N THR A 978 2.21 -16.04 23.33
CA THR A 978 2.98 -16.40 24.53
C THR A 978 2.27 -17.51 25.30
N VAL A 979 3.02 -18.54 25.69
CA VAL A 979 2.53 -19.72 26.41
C VAL A 979 3.30 -19.87 27.72
N VAL A 980 2.58 -19.95 28.84
CA VAL A 980 3.17 -20.26 30.14
C VAL A 980 3.51 -21.76 30.20
N ILE A 981 4.76 -22.07 30.58
CA ILE A 981 5.32 -23.43 30.61
C ILE A 981 5.98 -23.74 31.97
N ASP A 982 6.30 -25.01 32.19
CA ASP A 982 6.98 -25.59 33.37
C ASP A 982 6.25 -25.40 34.71
N PHE A 983 5.29 -26.28 34.93
CA PHE A 983 4.40 -26.29 36.09
C PHE A 983 4.94 -27.06 37.30
N GLY A 984 6.25 -27.30 37.37
CA GLY A 984 6.87 -28.15 38.40
C GLY A 984 6.67 -27.68 39.85
N MET A 985 6.17 -26.45 40.04
CA MET A 985 5.85 -25.84 41.33
C MET A 985 4.37 -25.44 41.47
N VAL A 986 3.52 -25.78 40.49
CA VAL A 986 2.08 -25.50 40.54
C VAL A 986 1.44 -26.29 41.67
N ARG A 987 0.65 -25.60 42.50
CA ARG A 987 -0.18 -26.23 43.52
C ARG A 987 -1.53 -25.53 43.66
N ALA A 988 -2.49 -26.22 44.27
CA ALA A 988 -3.73 -25.63 44.71
C ALA A 988 -3.45 -24.39 45.58
N SER A 989 -4.30 -23.37 45.50
CA SER A 989 -4.20 -22.15 46.32
C SER A 989 -4.19 -22.44 47.82
N ARG A 990 -4.66 -23.61 48.25
CA ARG A 990 -4.67 -24.08 49.64
C ARG A 990 -4.11 -25.51 49.73
N VAL A 991 -3.09 -25.73 50.55
CA VAL A 991 -2.42 -27.04 50.72
C VAL A 991 -2.51 -27.47 52.20
N PRO A 992 -2.74 -28.76 52.53
CA PRO A 992 -2.73 -29.25 53.91
C PRO A 992 -1.39 -28.98 54.62
N ALA A 993 -1.43 -28.51 55.87
CA ALA A 993 -0.24 -28.10 56.65
C ALA A 993 0.81 -29.22 56.81
N ASP A 994 0.34 -30.46 56.82
CA ASP A 994 1.05 -31.72 56.97
C ASP A 994 1.79 -32.18 55.69
N ALA A 995 1.51 -31.56 54.53
CA ALA A 995 2.28 -31.75 53.28
C ALA A 995 3.47 -30.79 53.15
N CYS A 996 3.68 -29.90 54.12
CA CYS A 996 4.64 -28.80 54.04
C CYS A 996 6.02 -29.19 54.62
N GLY A 997 6.76 -30.03 53.90
CA GLY A 997 8.20 -30.13 54.11
C GLY A 997 8.89 -28.84 53.65
N ARG A 998 9.61 -28.16 54.56
CA ARG A 998 10.45 -26.95 54.40
C ARG A 998 11.05 -26.69 52.99
N PHE A 999 10.24 -26.32 52.01
CA PHE A 999 10.72 -25.92 50.69
C PHE A 999 10.13 -24.55 50.34
N VAL A 1000 10.97 -23.52 50.44
CA VAL A 1000 10.72 -22.24 49.79
C VAL A 1000 10.68 -22.50 48.29
N ALA A 1001 9.52 -22.31 47.69
CA ALA A 1001 9.23 -22.60 46.30
C ALA A 1001 9.33 -21.31 45.47
N GLY A 1002 10.30 -21.24 44.56
CA GLY A 1002 10.46 -20.12 43.62
C GLY A 1002 11.91 -19.77 43.33
N THR A 1003 12.16 -19.13 42.20
CA THR A 1003 13.50 -18.62 41.84
C THR A 1003 13.81 -17.35 42.64
N PRO A 1004 14.92 -17.27 43.40
CA PRO A 1004 15.20 -16.18 44.36
C PRO A 1004 15.06 -14.73 43.87
N GLY A 1005 15.25 -14.45 42.57
CA GLY A 1005 15.12 -13.10 41.99
C GLY A 1005 13.70 -12.70 41.55
N TYR A 1006 12.71 -13.59 41.70
CA TYR A 1006 11.32 -13.38 41.27
C TYR A 1006 10.30 -13.74 42.36
N ILE A 1007 10.78 -14.20 43.53
CA ILE A 1007 9.93 -14.75 44.58
C ILE A 1007 9.10 -13.67 45.26
N ALA A 1008 7.79 -13.89 45.38
CA ALA A 1008 6.92 -12.98 46.12
C ALA A 1008 7.12 -13.15 47.65
N PRO A 1009 7.01 -12.07 48.46
CA PRO A 1009 7.23 -12.12 49.91
C PRO A 1009 6.43 -13.21 50.63
N GLU A 1010 5.17 -13.36 50.25
CA GLU A 1010 4.23 -14.31 50.84
C GLU A 1010 4.60 -15.77 50.55
N GLN A 1011 5.33 -16.07 49.47
CA GLN A 1011 5.80 -17.44 49.18
C GLN A 1011 6.81 -17.95 50.21
N VAL A 1012 7.42 -17.04 50.96
CA VAL A 1012 8.36 -17.34 52.05
C VAL A 1012 7.66 -17.27 53.41
N LEU A 1013 6.76 -16.30 53.58
CA LEU A 1013 6.10 -16.00 54.86
C LEU A 1013 4.90 -16.91 55.16
N ASP A 1014 4.12 -17.28 54.15
CA ASP A 1014 2.91 -18.11 54.29
C ASP A 1014 2.75 -19.05 53.08
N PRO A 1015 3.52 -20.16 53.02
CA PRO A 1015 3.52 -21.07 51.87
C PRO A 1015 2.26 -21.95 51.77
N VAL A 1016 1.34 -21.86 52.74
CA VAL A 1016 0.19 -22.76 52.91
C VAL A 1016 -1.04 -22.29 52.12
N GLU A 1017 -1.31 -20.98 52.15
CA GLU A 1017 -2.40 -20.35 51.40
C GLU A 1017 -1.85 -19.19 50.55
N LEU A 1018 -1.70 -19.42 49.25
CA LEU A 1018 -1.07 -18.46 48.34
C LEU A 1018 -2.10 -17.83 47.40
N ASP A 1019 -2.09 -16.50 47.35
CA ASP A 1019 -2.87 -15.70 46.41
C ASP A 1019 -2.23 -15.79 45.01
N GLY A 1020 -3.06 -15.91 43.96
CA GLY A 1020 -2.59 -15.91 42.57
C GLY A 1020 -1.80 -14.65 42.19
N ARG A 1021 -2.01 -13.55 42.90
CA ARG A 1021 -1.24 -12.30 42.75
C ARG A 1021 0.25 -12.42 43.10
N ALA A 1022 0.70 -13.54 43.65
CA ALA A 1022 2.11 -13.90 43.70
C ALA A 1022 2.74 -13.99 42.30
N ASP A 1023 2.00 -14.54 41.32
CA ASP A 1023 2.49 -14.65 39.94
C ASP A 1023 2.58 -13.28 39.24
N VAL A 1024 1.76 -12.29 39.65
CA VAL A 1024 1.82 -10.90 39.16
C VAL A 1024 3.10 -10.21 39.64
N TYR A 1025 3.49 -10.43 40.89
CA TYR A 1025 4.77 -9.95 41.43
C TYR A 1025 5.96 -10.51 40.62
N ALA A 1026 5.95 -11.81 40.38
CA ALA A 1026 6.97 -12.49 39.61
C ALA A 1026 7.01 -12.05 38.13
N LEU A 1027 5.85 -11.73 37.53
CA LEU A 1027 5.75 -11.17 36.19
C LEU A 1027 6.33 -9.75 36.12
N ALA A 1028 6.12 -8.91 37.14
CA ALA A 1028 6.77 -7.59 37.23
C ALA A 1028 8.31 -7.74 37.29
N GLY A 1029 8.82 -8.70 38.07
CA GLY A 1029 10.25 -9.03 38.07
C GLY A 1029 10.75 -9.52 36.69
N THR A 1030 9.92 -10.26 35.95
CA THR A 1030 10.21 -10.74 34.60
C THR A 1030 10.33 -9.60 33.60
N ILE A 1031 9.38 -8.65 33.62
CA ILE A 1031 9.39 -7.43 32.79
C ILE A 1031 10.66 -6.61 33.09
N TYR A 1032 10.97 -6.42 34.38
CA TYR A 1032 12.18 -5.71 34.78
C TYR A 1032 13.45 -6.43 34.28
N ASN A 1033 13.48 -7.77 34.34
CA ASN A 1033 14.63 -8.54 33.89
C ASN A 1033 14.89 -8.41 32.39
N VAL A 1034 13.88 -8.55 31.55
CA VAL A 1034 14.09 -8.59 30.09
C VAL A 1034 14.33 -7.21 29.48
N THR A 1035 14.01 -6.14 30.20
CA THR A 1035 14.22 -4.74 29.81
C THR A 1035 15.52 -4.14 30.36
N THR A 1036 16.01 -4.62 31.50
CA THR A 1036 17.23 -4.10 32.15
C THR A 1036 18.40 -5.08 32.17
N GLY A 1037 18.13 -6.36 31.92
CA GLY A 1037 19.09 -7.46 31.99
C GLY A 1037 19.32 -7.99 33.41
N LYS A 1038 18.71 -7.38 34.43
CA LYS A 1038 18.92 -7.71 35.85
C LYS A 1038 17.62 -8.07 36.55
N SER A 1039 17.64 -9.05 37.44
CA SER A 1039 16.49 -9.33 38.31
C SER A 1039 16.39 -8.31 39.44
N PHE A 1040 15.30 -8.33 40.22
CA PHE A 1040 15.27 -7.51 41.44
C PHE A 1040 16.34 -7.99 42.42
N PHE A 1041 16.99 -7.03 43.07
CA PHE A 1041 18.08 -7.27 44.04
C PHE A 1041 19.23 -8.12 43.48
N ASP A 1042 19.48 -8.06 42.17
CA ASP A 1042 20.54 -8.83 41.51
C ASP A 1042 21.95 -8.49 42.01
N ASP A 1043 22.10 -7.32 42.65
CA ASP A 1043 23.31 -6.87 43.35
C ASP A 1043 23.64 -7.65 44.63
N ILE A 1044 22.71 -8.46 45.16
CA ILE A 1044 22.92 -9.27 46.37
C ILE A 1044 23.37 -10.68 45.98
N GLU A 1045 24.62 -11.04 46.26
CA GLU A 1045 25.21 -12.35 45.87
C GLU A 1045 24.61 -13.56 46.62
N SER A 1046 24.34 -13.40 47.92
CA SER A 1046 23.76 -14.46 48.75
C SER A 1046 22.29 -14.69 48.40
N LEU A 1047 21.96 -15.91 47.93
CA LEU A 1047 20.59 -16.28 47.58
C LEU A 1047 19.62 -16.07 48.76
N ARG A 1048 20.06 -16.36 49.99
CA ARG A 1048 19.26 -16.16 51.20
C ARG A 1048 18.98 -14.67 51.43
N ASP A 1049 20.00 -13.82 51.28
CA ASP A 1049 19.86 -12.38 51.52
C ASP A 1049 19.05 -11.71 50.40
N ARG A 1050 19.10 -12.25 49.17
CA ARG A 1050 18.26 -11.83 48.06
C ARG A 1050 16.77 -12.12 48.32
N VAL A 1051 16.46 -13.32 48.83
CA VAL A 1051 15.09 -13.67 49.28
C VAL A 1051 14.62 -12.76 50.43
N LEU A 1052 15.49 -12.49 51.41
CA LEU A 1052 15.18 -11.56 52.50
C LEU A 1052 14.93 -10.13 51.99
N ALA A 1053 15.66 -9.68 50.98
CA ALA A 1053 15.45 -8.36 50.37
C ALA A 1053 14.07 -8.22 49.74
N HIS A 1054 13.57 -9.26 49.06
CA HIS A 1054 12.19 -9.28 48.56
C HIS A 1054 11.14 -9.10 49.66
N MET A 1055 11.43 -9.55 50.90
CA MET A 1055 10.52 -9.43 52.03
C MET A 1055 10.59 -8.08 52.76
N GLN A 1056 11.69 -7.34 52.60
CA GLN A 1056 12.05 -6.19 53.45
C GLN A 1056 12.20 -4.87 52.69
N ARG A 1057 12.47 -4.92 51.39
CA ARG A 1057 12.81 -3.75 50.56
C ARG A 1057 11.81 -3.58 49.45
N ASP A 1058 11.52 -2.33 49.07
CA ASP A 1058 10.72 -2.04 47.88
C ASP A 1058 11.58 -2.25 46.63
N PRO A 1059 11.23 -3.18 45.71
CA PRO A 1059 11.97 -3.37 44.46
C PRO A 1059 12.01 -2.12 43.56
N MET A 1060 11.09 -1.19 43.78
CA MET A 1060 10.93 0.06 43.03
C MET A 1060 11.49 1.28 43.78
N GLU A 1061 12.28 1.10 44.84
CA GLU A 1061 12.85 2.18 45.66
C GLU A 1061 13.81 3.09 44.86
N ASP A 1062 14.62 2.50 43.99
CA ASP A 1062 15.61 3.20 43.17
C ASP A 1062 14.98 3.77 41.88
N ALA A 1063 14.51 5.02 41.95
CA ALA A 1063 13.84 5.70 40.84
C ALA A 1063 14.71 5.84 39.57
N GLU A 1064 16.04 5.84 39.70
CA GLU A 1064 16.95 5.96 38.56
C GLU A 1064 16.84 4.75 37.62
N ARG A 1065 16.58 3.55 38.17
CA ARG A 1065 16.43 2.31 37.39
C ARG A 1065 15.20 2.29 36.48
N PHE A 1066 14.24 3.17 36.76
CA PHE A 1066 12.96 3.26 36.04
C PHE A 1066 12.78 4.55 35.27
N ARG A 1067 13.82 5.39 35.14
CA ARG A 1067 13.76 6.68 34.42
C ARG A 1067 13.30 6.53 32.96
N SER A 1068 13.60 5.39 32.32
CA SER A 1068 13.19 5.08 30.95
C SER A 1068 11.76 4.55 30.81
N TYR A 1069 11.05 4.33 31.91
CA TYR A 1069 9.67 3.85 31.92
C TYR A 1069 8.69 5.04 31.98
N PRO A 1070 7.55 4.99 31.28
CA PRO A 1070 6.47 5.96 31.48
C PRO A 1070 6.01 5.99 32.93
N ALA A 1071 5.73 7.18 33.47
CA ALA A 1071 5.35 7.35 34.89
C ALA A 1071 4.11 6.52 35.28
N ALA A 1072 3.14 6.39 34.37
CA ALA A 1072 1.96 5.56 34.58
C ALA A 1072 2.30 4.07 34.69
N LEU A 1073 3.30 3.60 33.92
CA LEU A 1073 3.79 2.23 34.01
C LEU A 1073 4.61 2.00 35.29
N VAL A 1074 5.43 2.98 35.73
CA VAL A 1074 6.14 2.89 37.02
C VAL A 1074 5.16 2.75 38.18
N LYS A 1075 4.04 3.49 38.13
CA LYS A 1075 2.95 3.36 39.11
C LYS A 1075 2.36 1.95 39.10
N LEU A 1076 2.01 1.43 37.93
CA LEU A 1076 1.44 0.08 37.79
C LEU A 1076 2.41 -1.02 38.25
N MET A 1077 3.71 -0.89 37.94
CA MET A 1077 4.75 -1.81 38.39
C MET A 1077 4.90 -1.79 39.91
N ARG A 1078 4.81 -0.61 40.54
CA ARG A 1078 4.84 -0.48 42.01
C ARG A 1078 3.62 -1.11 42.69
N GLU A 1079 2.44 -0.99 42.08
CA GLU A 1079 1.23 -1.69 42.53
C GLU A 1079 1.41 -3.22 42.40
N ALA A 1080 1.96 -3.70 41.29
CA ALA A 1080 2.25 -5.12 41.06
C ALA A 1080 3.30 -5.71 42.01
N THR A 1081 4.20 -4.90 42.57
CA THR A 1081 5.23 -5.33 43.52
C THR A 1081 4.92 -5.00 44.99
N ALA A 1082 3.67 -4.63 45.32
CA ALA A 1082 3.28 -4.33 46.71
C ALA A 1082 3.54 -5.52 47.66
N HIS A 1083 4.03 -5.28 48.88
CA HIS A 1083 4.33 -6.36 49.83
C HIS A 1083 3.09 -7.17 50.21
N ASN A 1084 1.95 -6.50 50.40
CA ASN A 1084 0.67 -7.15 50.65
C ASN A 1084 0.00 -7.56 49.32
N PRO A 1085 -0.30 -8.86 49.11
CA PRO A 1085 -0.91 -9.34 47.86
C PRO A 1085 -2.24 -8.67 47.52
N LYS A 1086 -3.03 -8.25 48.52
CA LYS A 1086 -4.34 -7.60 48.31
C LYS A 1086 -4.24 -6.22 47.63
N ASP A 1087 -3.07 -5.60 47.67
CA ASP A 1087 -2.83 -4.29 47.06
C ASP A 1087 -2.33 -4.40 45.60
N ARG A 1088 -2.09 -5.63 45.12
CA ARG A 1088 -1.68 -5.90 43.73
C ARG A 1088 -2.89 -6.06 42.81
N PRO A 1089 -2.81 -5.66 41.53
CA PRO A 1089 -3.85 -5.96 40.55
C PRO A 1089 -4.00 -7.48 40.30
N GLN A 1090 -5.19 -7.90 39.88
CA GLN A 1090 -5.37 -9.24 39.29
C GLN A 1090 -4.58 -9.35 37.97
N PRO A 1091 -4.23 -10.56 37.49
CA PRO A 1091 -3.43 -10.71 36.28
C PRO A 1091 -3.98 -9.95 35.06
N MET A 1092 -5.29 -10.07 34.78
CA MET A 1092 -5.88 -9.36 33.63
C MET A 1092 -5.97 -7.83 33.81
N GLU A 1093 -6.10 -7.35 35.04
CA GLU A 1093 -6.06 -5.93 35.34
C GLU A 1093 -4.65 -5.38 35.09
N PHE A 1094 -3.62 -6.11 35.53
CA PHE A 1094 -2.23 -5.78 35.27
C PHE A 1094 -1.92 -5.78 33.77
N GLY A 1095 -2.32 -6.82 33.04
CA GLY A 1095 -2.07 -6.93 31.60
C GLY A 1095 -2.74 -5.83 30.78
N ARG A 1096 -4.01 -5.52 31.07
CA ARG A 1096 -4.73 -4.41 30.40
C ARG A 1096 -4.16 -3.05 30.77
N GLY A 1097 -3.81 -2.85 32.05
CA GLY A 1097 -3.13 -1.65 32.53
C GLY A 1097 -1.80 -1.44 31.81
N PHE A 1098 -0.99 -2.49 31.67
CA PHE A 1098 0.32 -2.43 31.02
C PHE A 1098 0.19 -1.96 29.57
N VAL A 1099 -0.75 -2.54 28.81
CA VAL A 1099 -1.04 -2.14 27.43
C VAL A 1099 -1.58 -0.71 27.35
N ALA A 1100 -2.46 -0.29 28.27
CA ALA A 1100 -3.03 1.06 28.26
C ALA A 1100 -2.00 2.16 28.59
N THR A 1101 -0.91 1.83 29.29
CA THR A 1101 0.16 2.78 29.64
C THR A 1101 1.20 3.00 28.55
N LEU A 1102 1.15 2.24 27.44
CA LEU A 1102 2.11 2.21 26.33
C LEU A 1102 1.48 2.58 25.00
#